data_AF-A0A2I1IPT1-F1
#
_entry.id   AF-A0A2I1IPT1-F1
#
_cell.length_a   1.000
_cell.length_b   1.000
_cell.length_c   1.000
_cell.angle_alpha   90.00
_cell.angle_beta   90.00
_cell.angle_gamma   90.00
#
_symmetry.space_group_name_H-M   'P 1'
#
loop_
_entity.id
_entity.type
_entity.pdbx_description
1 polymer ?
#
loop_
_entity_poly.entity_id
_entity_poly.type
_entity_poly.pdbx_seq_one_letter_code
_entity_poly.pdbx_strand_id
1 'polypeptide(L)'
;MNKKLLTKSSYGSSKHALTALVAGALATSLLTAPAVAAENSASTPQPDPNQTMQEVDKTEAGYAAALQNLPETVKNNTFADNAFTAAADKLNLKPGAIKEVNELGGWRAIDGGTFAVAKARKDGLYLNSMLGSSTTNVQEHPNTADQWNPEVQYFVNEQATGKAPYVLAIGRGWDYFSQQTGAQKINGKNFVQPFHGIERSFKAYSKEYGSQVVVDFNTGSLAQTSRAAGYTVRVLATKDGKESEIYTASFDPGKQDATAKYTVTPFGEGKGTPTFNYNEASKEEIADGTAIPYTRSKTGGTVQYASQATFKKPANLDGIESGAQGRFTSRPITLEKGVTDYKVQITSDFDNDNGVYESWGSDSSLKLQRSVKHYVNPLFNGFYVDQKTDLTAKELLKAQLAALKAKRDEYVKGKSDPSIAKLDEAIKAAEDAVNAQDVKKLSEYKELGKKLTESKDQLIDITDALNAVQKELDNKLAEIKDAPGALDADKAEAKKAAEAAAEKAKAAIKAVAAKEDLPKVRDEGVNSIKAVTVSNKEALAAKVNDDPAFQKTPGYINAKEQSFQNSDGTPNAEKNQKASKHLSDYEAALQKAKDVLAKPTATQDEVNKALDELNKARAPFASEDATDLAPLKDSLNKNGQVEKTAPIYVNATGEEQQAYDQAMKAAEDLLKDPNATQSQVNAAKKALDDAKAALDKRATDKTKLSAAVTASVDNNDGKTSVFYKNAKNPNYKVPAGTDPQAAKGFADAYDKALENAKKVLADPQATQKQVDEATAALKKAEADLQKLSSDPKDLIEEVNNQITVQGLPAFANLKEKAQKDGADSQAAKDLAAYEDAVTKAGAALLKYQNAATDPANQPTQQELDEAKAALQAARDLVDKYATDTRKLQNALDNEKATKAGPAYANAAAPAYVDKDGKPDAEKNKQAKDAKDAYDKAVADGKKVLANPQATQAEVDAAEKAIADAEAGLAPFATDASQLAKKVGEASAFEQTPAYANAVASKNGMGENADVAAYKKALEAAKAVLADPKATQADVDKALKDLKDAEDKITKEYPTDSSKLEAEAKTAADIQKGDEFKDALGNEHTKDAAKAYQNALVAAKAVLGNKNATQADVDKALKDLKAAGDTYKDALAKKADDANAGKDDTEGKSEGEGNGEGTSQPGGNGKSETRHTVKTEQNTNAKLPATGTSALFLLATGALVTAGGVALRLSRKAASRN
;
A
#
# COMPACT_ATOMS: atom_id res chain seq x y z
N MET A 1 7.14 13.95 68.37
CA MET A 1 8.53 13.45 68.51
C MET A 1 9.25 13.61 67.18
N ASN A 2 10.60 13.77 67.19
CA ASN A 2 11.52 13.60 66.05
C ASN A 2 11.34 14.58 64.86
N LYS A 3 12.39 15.29 64.40
CA LYS A 3 13.59 14.86 63.62
C LYS A 3 13.20 14.36 62.21
N LYS A 4 13.89 14.74 61.12
CA LYS A 4 15.08 15.60 60.96
C LYS A 4 15.27 15.99 59.47
N LEU A 5 16.14 16.97 59.21
CA LEU A 5 16.98 17.14 58.00
C LEU A 5 16.30 17.11 56.62
N LEU A 6 16.20 18.29 56.01
CA LEU A 6 16.68 18.49 54.64
C LEU A 6 18.00 19.27 54.71
N THR A 7 18.95 18.94 53.84
CA THR A 7 20.26 19.61 53.75
C THR A 7 20.52 20.11 52.35
N LYS A 8 21.02 21.36 52.25
CA LYS A 8 22.15 21.85 51.42
C LYS A 8 22.30 21.26 50.00
N SER A 9 22.62 22.03 48.96
CA SER A 9 23.39 23.29 48.83
C SER A 9 23.27 23.72 47.34
N SER A 10 23.74 24.86 46.85
CA SER A 10 23.94 26.26 47.30
C SER A 10 24.64 26.99 46.12
N TYR A 11 25.15 28.21 46.33
CA TYR A 11 25.78 29.09 45.32
C TYR A 11 24.84 29.69 44.25
N GLY A 12 24.96 30.98 43.92
CA GLY A 12 25.83 31.96 44.58
C GLY A 12 25.67 33.43 44.17
N SER A 13 26.02 34.28 45.12
CA SER A 13 26.73 35.55 44.96
C SER A 13 26.42 36.49 43.78
N SER A 14 25.83 37.65 44.13
CA SER A 14 26.42 39.00 43.87
C SER A 14 26.41 39.55 42.42
N LYS A 15 26.49 40.86 42.15
CA LYS A 15 26.32 42.11 42.95
C LYS A 15 26.28 43.29 41.96
N HIS A 16 25.44 44.31 42.22
CA HIS A 16 25.67 45.72 41.83
C HIS A 16 25.73 46.02 40.30
N ALA A 17 25.67 47.26 39.77
CA ALA A 17 25.04 48.53 40.18
C ALA A 17 24.99 49.48 38.95
N LEU A 18 24.87 50.80 39.16
CA LEU A 18 24.78 51.92 38.20
C LEU A 18 23.36 52.12 37.58
N THR A 19 22.71 53.30 37.49
CA THR A 19 23.09 54.74 37.50
C THR A 19 23.63 55.19 36.12
N ALA A 20 23.10 56.18 35.35
CA ALA A 20 22.04 57.21 35.52
C ALA A 20 21.57 57.74 34.11
N LEU A 21 20.86 58.86 33.83
CA LEU A 21 20.39 60.08 34.55
C LEU A 21 19.18 60.73 33.77
N VAL A 22 18.59 61.85 34.30
CA VAL A 22 18.09 63.11 33.63
C VAL A 22 17.82 63.13 32.10
N ALA A 23 16.78 63.78 31.55
CA ALA A 23 15.61 64.57 32.02
C ALA A 23 14.62 64.81 30.84
N GLY A 24 13.42 65.42 30.95
CA GLY A 24 12.64 65.95 32.09
C GLY A 24 11.51 66.91 31.61
N ALA A 25 10.89 67.66 32.55
CA ALA A 25 9.77 68.64 32.36
C ALA A 25 8.41 68.03 31.92
N LEU A 26 7.21 68.53 32.28
CA LEU A 26 6.69 69.60 33.18
C LEU A 26 5.17 69.28 33.39
N ALA A 27 4.35 69.75 34.35
CA ALA A 27 4.47 70.67 35.51
C ALA A 27 3.35 70.39 36.54
N THR A 28 3.37 71.09 37.70
CA THR A 28 2.25 71.32 38.67
C THR A 28 1.57 70.11 39.36
N SER A 29 1.18 70.14 40.65
CA SER A 29 1.28 71.20 41.69
C SER A 29 1.12 70.66 43.13
N LEU A 30 1.95 71.16 44.06
CA LEU A 30 1.78 71.25 45.54
C LEU A 30 1.49 69.94 46.34
N LEU A 31 2.44 69.45 47.15
CA LEU A 31 2.69 69.77 48.59
C LEU A 31 1.78 68.99 49.57
N THR A 32 2.23 68.41 50.70
CA THR A 32 3.54 68.48 51.43
C THR A 32 4.13 67.09 51.78
N ALA A 33 5.42 67.06 52.14
CA ALA A 33 6.23 65.86 52.42
C ALA A 33 6.41 65.56 53.96
N PRO A 34 7.09 64.47 54.38
CA PRO A 34 7.05 63.96 55.76
C PRO A 34 8.19 64.49 56.68
N ALA A 35 8.16 64.08 57.95
CA ALA A 35 9.22 64.26 58.96
C ALA A 35 9.69 62.91 59.55
N VAL A 36 10.84 62.90 60.24
CA VAL A 36 11.72 61.72 60.36
C VAL A 36 12.03 61.29 61.81
N ALA A 37 12.04 59.96 62.00
CA ALA A 37 12.70 59.14 63.05
C ALA A 37 12.51 59.44 64.55
N ALA A 38 12.09 58.39 65.27
CA ALA A 38 12.77 57.90 66.46
C ALA A 38 12.50 56.38 66.61
N GLU A 39 13.53 55.58 66.91
CA GLU A 39 13.33 54.15 67.22
C GLU A 39 12.88 53.97 68.67
N ASN A 40 11.83 53.17 68.90
CA ASN A 40 11.60 52.48 70.17
C ASN A 40 10.59 51.34 69.99
N SER A 41 10.95 50.15 70.52
CA SER A 41 10.08 48.97 70.71
C SER A 41 9.02 48.68 69.63
N ALA A 42 9.35 47.84 68.65
CA ALA A 42 8.47 47.50 67.54
C ALA A 42 7.16 46.80 67.99
N SER A 43 6.05 47.53 68.00
CA SER A 43 4.71 46.98 67.87
C SER A 43 4.43 46.63 66.40
N THR A 44 3.77 45.51 66.13
CA THR A 44 3.40 45.12 64.77
C THR A 44 2.33 46.07 64.19
N PRO A 45 2.39 46.41 62.89
CA PRO A 45 1.34 47.20 62.24
C PRO A 45 -0.04 46.55 62.37
N GLN A 46 -1.05 47.36 62.66
CA GLN A 46 -2.44 46.90 62.76
C GLN A 46 -2.98 46.59 61.35
N PRO A 47 -3.56 45.40 61.10
CA PRO A 47 -4.29 45.15 59.87
C PRO A 47 -5.56 46.01 59.81
N ASP A 48 -5.90 46.43 58.60
CA ASP A 48 -7.02 47.32 58.33
C ASP A 48 -8.37 46.55 58.39
N PRO A 49 -9.39 47.01 59.15
CA PRO A 49 -10.75 46.48 59.05
C PRO A 49 -11.41 46.69 57.67
N ASN A 50 -10.75 47.43 56.76
CA ASN A 50 -11.17 47.66 55.37
C ASN A 50 -10.46 46.76 54.32
N GLN A 51 -9.83 45.65 54.72
CA GLN A 51 -9.20 44.70 53.79
C GLN A 51 -10.19 44.20 52.72
N THR A 52 -9.90 44.51 51.46
CA THR A 52 -10.72 44.16 50.28
C THR A 52 -9.88 43.49 49.21
N MET A 53 -10.55 42.68 48.38
CA MET A 53 -9.98 41.98 47.24
C MET A 53 -9.68 42.99 46.10
N GLN A 54 -8.55 42.79 45.40
CA GLN A 54 -8.21 43.55 44.20
C GLN A 54 -9.18 43.23 43.05
N GLU A 55 -9.28 44.15 42.07
CA GLU A 55 -10.07 43.94 40.87
C GLU A 55 -9.53 42.77 40.03
N VAL A 56 -10.45 41.98 39.46
CA VAL A 56 -10.15 40.75 38.73
C VAL A 56 -10.35 40.98 37.24
N ASP A 57 -9.31 40.71 36.44
CA ASP A 57 -9.44 40.68 34.99
C ASP A 57 -10.46 39.62 34.56
N LYS A 58 -11.37 39.99 33.66
CA LYS A 58 -12.59 39.23 33.36
C LYS A 58 -12.39 38.23 32.22
N THR A 59 -11.16 37.69 32.14
CA THR A 59 -10.75 36.59 31.25
C THR A 59 -10.60 35.28 32.02
N GLU A 60 -10.56 34.15 31.33
CA GLU A 60 -10.32 32.83 31.95
C GLU A 60 -9.00 32.80 32.75
N ALA A 61 -7.92 33.34 32.17
CA ALA A 61 -6.63 33.45 32.84
C ALA A 61 -6.66 34.43 34.03
N GLY A 62 -7.41 35.54 33.92
CA GLY A 62 -7.61 36.49 35.01
C GLY A 62 -8.34 35.88 36.21
N TYR A 63 -9.43 35.13 35.97
CA TYR A 63 -10.12 34.37 37.01
C TYR A 63 -9.25 33.26 37.61
N ALA A 64 -8.48 32.53 36.79
CA ALA A 64 -7.55 31.51 37.25
C ALA A 64 -6.48 32.10 38.18
N ALA A 65 -5.84 33.21 37.77
CA ALA A 65 -4.82 33.90 38.56
C ALA A 65 -5.39 34.46 39.88
N ALA A 66 -6.57 35.07 39.85
CA ALA A 66 -7.26 35.56 41.04
C ALA A 66 -7.57 34.42 42.02
N LEU A 67 -8.09 33.30 41.52
CA LEU A 67 -8.37 32.08 42.31
C LEU A 67 -7.09 31.53 42.98
N GLN A 68 -5.98 31.41 42.25
CA GLN A 68 -4.71 30.93 42.83
C GLN A 68 -4.14 31.90 43.87
N ASN A 69 -4.36 33.21 43.74
CA ASN A 69 -3.81 34.24 44.62
C ASN A 69 -4.66 34.52 45.89
N LEU A 70 -5.85 33.93 46.05
CA LEU A 70 -6.68 34.10 47.25
C LEU A 70 -5.94 33.68 48.55
N PRO A 71 -6.02 34.47 49.63
CA PRO A 71 -5.56 34.06 50.97
C PRO A 71 -6.60 33.18 51.68
N GLU A 72 -6.19 32.18 52.46
CA GLU A 72 -7.12 31.29 53.20
C GLU A 72 -8.00 32.01 54.23
N THR A 73 -7.52 33.11 54.81
CA THR A 73 -8.27 33.88 55.81
C THR A 73 -7.79 35.33 55.84
N VAL A 74 -8.75 36.25 55.76
CA VAL A 74 -8.57 37.69 55.79
C VAL A 74 -8.84 38.18 57.21
N LYS A 75 -7.84 38.79 57.84
CA LYS A 75 -7.82 39.15 59.27
C LYS A 75 -8.26 40.60 59.47
N ASN A 76 -9.57 40.86 59.36
CA ASN A 76 -10.16 42.19 59.54
C ASN A 76 -10.06 42.71 60.99
N ASN A 77 -9.66 41.84 61.92
CA ASN A 77 -9.62 42.14 63.33
C ASN A 77 -8.56 41.31 64.05
N THR A 78 -7.47 41.95 64.48
CA THR A 78 -6.46 41.33 65.35
C THR A 78 -6.41 42.05 66.70
N PHE A 79 -7.40 41.80 67.56
CA PHE A 79 -7.21 41.98 69.00
C PHE A 79 -6.27 40.87 69.51
N ALA A 80 -4.98 41.00 69.18
CA ALA A 80 -3.91 40.35 69.93
C ALA A 80 -4.11 40.71 71.42
N ASP A 81 -3.82 39.76 72.31
CA ASP A 81 -4.70 39.48 73.47
C ASP A 81 -4.94 40.63 74.47
N ASN A 82 -4.16 41.72 74.40
CA ASN A 82 -4.24 42.87 75.30
C ASN A 82 -4.91 44.12 74.69
N ALA A 83 -5.36 44.15 73.43
CA ALA A 83 -5.75 45.41 72.79
C ALA A 83 -7.02 46.09 73.36
N PHE A 84 -7.93 45.34 74.00
CA PHE A 84 -9.00 45.91 74.84
C PHE A 84 -8.44 46.48 76.16
N THR A 85 -7.55 45.74 76.82
CA THR A 85 -6.83 46.16 78.04
C THR A 85 -6.06 47.47 77.81
N ALA A 86 -5.31 47.58 76.70
CA ALA A 86 -4.58 48.78 76.31
C ALA A 86 -5.48 49.96 75.92
N ALA A 87 -6.76 49.73 75.64
CA ALA A 87 -7.76 50.79 75.52
C ALA A 87 -8.32 51.19 76.90
N ALA A 88 -8.52 50.22 77.81
CA ALA A 88 -8.97 50.45 79.18
C ALA A 88 -7.90 51.18 80.03
N ASP A 89 -6.61 50.90 79.82
CA ASP A 89 -5.50 51.60 80.48
C ASP A 89 -5.53 53.12 80.19
N LYS A 90 -5.91 53.52 78.97
CA LYS A 90 -6.07 54.94 78.59
C LYS A 90 -7.20 55.65 79.33
N LEU A 91 -8.09 54.93 80.01
CA LEU A 91 -9.11 55.52 80.88
C LEU A 91 -8.54 56.00 82.22
N ASN A 92 -7.28 55.66 82.55
CA ASN A 92 -6.54 56.08 83.75
C ASN A 92 -7.29 55.81 85.08
N LEU A 93 -8.03 54.70 85.13
CA LEU A 93 -8.78 54.31 86.32
C LEU A 93 -7.83 53.97 87.50
N LYS A 94 -8.18 54.46 88.70
CA LYS A 94 -7.59 54.00 89.97
C LYS A 94 -8.02 52.54 90.24
N PRO A 95 -7.24 51.74 90.99
CA PRO A 95 -7.66 50.40 91.37
C PRO A 95 -9.00 50.41 92.13
N GLY A 96 -9.96 49.59 91.72
CA GLY A 96 -11.32 49.55 92.25
C GLY A 96 -12.31 50.56 91.65
N ALA A 97 -11.87 51.48 90.78
CA ALA A 97 -12.76 52.46 90.17
C ALA A 97 -13.55 51.88 88.98
N ILE A 98 -14.76 52.39 88.77
CA ILE A 98 -15.67 52.03 87.66
C ILE A 98 -15.94 53.29 86.83
N LYS A 99 -15.97 53.15 85.50
CA LYS A 99 -16.31 54.23 84.57
C LYS A 99 -17.16 53.71 83.41
N GLU A 100 -18.25 54.40 83.12
CA GLU A 100 -19.02 54.20 81.90
C GLU A 100 -18.34 54.87 80.71
N VAL A 101 -18.33 54.19 79.56
CA VAL A 101 -17.79 54.68 78.29
C VAL A 101 -18.73 54.30 77.13
N ASN A 102 -18.65 55.03 76.02
CA ASN A 102 -19.41 54.78 74.80
C ASN A 102 -18.56 54.15 73.66
N GLU A 103 -17.23 54.16 73.76
CA GLU A 103 -16.32 53.51 72.83
C GLU A 103 -15.05 53.02 73.54
N LEU A 104 -14.56 51.83 73.16
CA LEU A 104 -13.35 51.21 73.69
C LEU A 104 -12.73 50.26 72.65
N GLY A 105 -11.46 50.48 72.29
CA GLY A 105 -10.75 49.63 71.33
C GLY A 105 -11.35 49.59 69.91
N GLY A 106 -12.22 50.54 69.55
CA GLY A 106 -12.97 50.54 68.29
C GLY A 106 -14.29 49.75 68.33
N TRP A 107 -14.68 49.22 69.50
CA TRP A 107 -16.06 48.79 69.77
C TRP A 107 -16.85 49.95 70.38
N ARG A 108 -18.07 50.16 69.89
CA ARG A 108 -18.98 51.23 70.30
C ARG A 108 -20.17 50.67 71.04
N ALA A 109 -20.77 51.46 71.93
CA ALA A 109 -22.03 51.11 72.55
C ALA A 109 -23.16 51.17 71.51
N ILE A 110 -24.05 50.18 71.54
CA ILE A 110 -25.23 50.13 70.67
C ILE A 110 -26.21 51.26 71.05
N ASP A 111 -26.94 51.78 70.06
CA ASP A 111 -28.00 52.80 70.19
C ASP A 111 -27.64 54.05 71.01
N GLY A 112 -26.35 54.40 71.09
CA GLY A 112 -25.87 55.57 71.85
C GLY A 112 -25.83 55.39 73.36
N GLY A 113 -25.94 54.15 73.86
CA GLY A 113 -25.81 53.82 75.30
C GLY A 113 -24.37 53.90 75.82
N THR A 114 -24.15 53.24 76.96
CA THR A 114 -22.81 53.07 77.56
C THR A 114 -22.50 51.59 77.84
N PHE A 115 -21.23 51.31 78.16
CA PHE A 115 -20.77 50.08 78.81
C PHE A 115 -19.75 50.40 79.91
N ALA A 116 -19.74 49.58 80.97
CA ALA A 116 -19.00 49.87 82.18
C ALA A 116 -17.64 49.17 82.16
N VAL A 117 -16.57 49.95 82.32
CA VAL A 117 -15.21 49.46 82.53
C VAL A 117 -14.86 49.66 83.99
N ALA A 118 -14.75 48.56 84.73
CA ALA A 118 -14.21 48.55 86.09
C ALA A 118 -12.72 48.16 86.06
N LYS A 119 -11.93 48.66 87.00
CA LYS A 119 -10.54 48.24 87.23
C LYS A 119 -10.42 47.46 88.54
N ALA A 120 -9.65 46.38 88.54
CA ALA A 120 -9.38 45.59 89.73
C ALA A 120 -8.78 46.44 90.85
N ARG A 121 -9.12 46.14 92.11
CA ARG A 121 -8.35 46.61 93.27
C ARG A 121 -6.97 45.94 93.29
N LYS A 122 -6.07 46.43 94.17
CA LYS A 122 -4.71 45.86 94.37
C LYS A 122 -4.72 44.40 94.83
N ASP A 123 -5.82 43.91 95.39
CA ASP A 123 -6.05 42.54 95.87
C ASP A 123 -6.77 41.65 94.83
N GLY A 124 -7.04 42.15 93.62
CA GLY A 124 -7.76 41.41 92.57
C GLY A 124 -9.28 41.34 92.75
N LEU A 125 -9.82 42.02 93.77
CA LEU A 125 -11.26 42.08 94.03
C LEU A 125 -11.92 43.29 93.33
N TYR A 126 -13.22 43.21 93.15
CA TYR A 126 -14.07 44.29 92.62
C TYR A 126 -15.20 44.62 93.61
N LEU A 127 -15.44 45.92 93.79
CA LEU A 127 -16.50 46.44 94.66
C LEU A 127 -17.86 46.40 93.95
N ASN A 128 -18.73 45.46 94.32
CA ASN A 128 -20.16 45.51 93.99
C ASN A 128 -20.91 46.31 95.08
N SER A 129 -20.84 47.64 94.97
CA SER A 129 -21.21 48.57 96.04
C SER A 129 -22.72 48.90 96.09
N MET A 130 -23.56 47.93 96.49
CA MET A 130 -24.92 48.21 96.97
C MET A 130 -25.27 47.39 98.23
N LEU A 131 -25.82 48.08 99.23
CA LEU A 131 -25.95 47.62 100.62
C LEU A 131 -27.01 46.52 100.84
N GLY A 132 -26.67 45.52 101.66
CA GLY A 132 -27.60 44.58 102.28
C GLY A 132 -27.57 44.67 103.81
N SER A 133 -28.74 44.58 104.46
CA SER A 133 -28.95 44.74 105.91
C SER A 133 -29.46 43.45 106.56
N SER A 134 -29.05 43.17 107.80
CA SER A 134 -29.52 42.04 108.60
C SER A 134 -29.85 42.43 110.05
N THR A 135 -30.87 41.78 110.62
CA THR A 135 -31.27 41.90 112.04
C THR A 135 -31.22 40.52 112.69
N THR A 136 -30.43 40.36 113.75
CA THR A 136 -30.36 39.12 114.54
C THR A 136 -31.24 39.22 115.79
N ASN A 137 -32.16 38.27 115.98
CA ASN A 137 -32.71 37.98 117.29
C ASN A 137 -31.72 37.14 118.09
N VAL A 138 -31.58 37.43 119.38
CA VAL A 138 -31.02 36.52 120.40
C VAL A 138 -32.02 36.49 121.56
N GLN A 139 -32.16 35.34 122.23
CA GLN A 139 -33.39 34.93 122.90
C GLN A 139 -33.54 35.36 124.38
N GLU A 140 -34.81 35.58 124.74
CA GLU A 140 -35.46 35.30 126.04
C GLU A 140 -35.19 36.18 127.30
N HIS A 141 -36.14 36.04 128.25
CA HIS A 141 -36.18 36.61 129.61
C HIS A 141 -36.68 38.09 129.72
N PRO A 142 -37.00 38.64 130.92
CA PRO A 142 -38.42 38.81 131.29
C PRO A 142 -38.84 40.25 131.68
N ASN A 143 -40.17 40.45 131.74
CA ASN A 143 -40.90 41.70 132.03
C ASN A 143 -40.21 42.76 132.94
N THR A 144 -39.46 43.68 132.34
CA THR A 144 -39.44 45.12 132.70
C THR A 144 -39.34 45.93 131.41
N ALA A 145 -40.02 47.08 131.32
CA ALA A 145 -40.48 47.62 130.04
C ALA A 145 -39.57 48.68 129.37
N ASP A 146 -38.26 48.70 129.65
CA ASP A 146 -37.41 49.88 129.34
C ASP A 146 -36.05 49.61 128.66
N GLN A 147 -35.75 48.38 128.22
CA GLN A 147 -34.51 48.09 127.45
C GLN A 147 -34.73 47.15 126.26
N TRP A 148 -35.00 47.75 125.09
CA TRP A 148 -34.95 47.09 123.77
C TRP A 148 -33.84 47.73 122.93
N ASN A 149 -32.83 46.96 122.51
CA ASN A 149 -31.66 47.51 121.83
C ASN A 149 -31.07 46.54 120.78
N PRO A 150 -31.60 46.52 119.54
CA PRO A 150 -31.10 45.67 118.47
C PRO A 150 -29.87 46.30 117.77
N GLU A 151 -28.80 45.51 117.63
CA GLU A 151 -27.69 45.84 116.75
C GLU A 151 -27.99 45.37 115.31
N VAL A 152 -27.60 46.18 114.32
CA VAL A 152 -27.81 45.90 112.89
C VAL A 152 -26.46 45.69 112.23
N GLN A 153 -26.31 44.58 111.50
CA GLN A 153 -25.10 44.29 110.72
C GLN A 153 -25.38 44.43 109.21
N TYR A 154 -24.35 44.84 108.48
CA TYR A 154 -24.39 45.05 107.03
C TYR A 154 -23.29 44.22 106.35
N PHE A 155 -23.54 43.84 105.10
CA PHE A 155 -22.56 43.13 104.26
C PHE A 155 -22.34 43.90 102.95
N VAL A 156 -21.08 44.01 102.55
CA VAL A 156 -20.67 44.35 101.18
C VAL A 156 -20.27 43.04 100.50
N ASN A 157 -20.86 42.75 99.34
CA ASN A 157 -20.59 41.51 98.61
C ASN A 157 -19.42 41.71 97.64
N GLU A 158 -18.20 41.83 98.18
CA GLU A 158 -16.98 41.94 97.38
C GLU A 158 -16.74 40.65 96.59
N GLN A 159 -16.50 40.76 95.29
CA GLN A 159 -16.32 39.60 94.42
C GLN A 159 -14.92 39.52 93.84
N ALA A 160 -14.38 38.31 93.87
CA ALA A 160 -13.06 38.01 93.34
C ALA A 160 -13.09 37.86 91.82
N THR A 161 -11.95 38.12 91.21
CA THR A 161 -11.71 37.88 89.79
C THR A 161 -10.35 37.24 89.60
N GLY A 162 -10.12 36.67 88.41
CA GLY A 162 -8.80 36.19 88.02
C GLY A 162 -7.80 37.35 87.81
N LYS A 163 -6.67 37.05 87.17
CA LYS A 163 -5.57 38.00 86.95
C LYS A 163 -5.88 39.11 85.91
N ALA A 164 -7.15 39.41 85.66
CA ALA A 164 -7.60 40.40 84.67
C ALA A 164 -7.66 41.80 85.31
N PRO A 165 -6.89 42.79 84.82
CA PRO A 165 -6.83 44.11 85.44
C PRO A 165 -8.11 44.95 85.27
N TYR A 166 -8.99 44.57 84.35
CA TYR A 166 -10.28 45.23 84.08
C TYR A 166 -11.42 44.21 83.96
N VAL A 167 -12.66 44.68 84.18
CA VAL A 167 -13.92 43.99 83.83
C VAL A 167 -14.76 44.90 82.94
N LEU A 168 -15.23 44.36 81.81
CA LEU A 168 -16.19 45.01 80.91
C LEU A 168 -17.58 44.41 81.16
N ALA A 169 -18.51 45.23 81.64
CA ALA A 169 -19.90 44.85 81.87
C ALA A 169 -20.84 45.53 80.85
N ILE A 170 -21.70 44.72 80.21
CA ILE A 170 -22.62 45.12 79.13
C ILE A 170 -24.10 44.91 79.48
N GLY A 171 -24.44 44.84 80.77
CA GLY A 171 -25.79 44.52 81.26
C GLY A 171 -26.04 45.00 82.70
N ARG A 172 -27.27 44.80 83.22
CA ARG A 172 -27.82 45.57 84.36
C ARG A 172 -28.44 44.74 85.49
N GLY A 173 -28.40 45.30 86.70
CA GLY A 173 -29.15 44.85 87.88
C GLY A 173 -30.56 45.44 88.03
N TRP A 174 -31.25 44.98 89.08
CA TRP A 174 -32.67 45.22 89.40
C TRP A 174 -32.83 46.14 90.63
N ASP A 175 -33.83 47.04 90.65
CA ASP A 175 -34.07 47.98 91.78
C ASP A 175 -35.54 48.04 92.24
N TYR A 176 -35.80 47.42 93.39
CA TYR A 176 -37.09 47.45 94.10
C TYR A 176 -37.42 48.82 94.72
N PHE A 177 -36.42 49.63 95.07
CA PHE A 177 -36.56 50.89 95.80
C PHE A 177 -36.48 52.15 94.90
N SER A 178 -36.74 51.98 93.60
CA SER A 178 -36.69 53.03 92.55
C SER A 178 -37.40 54.35 92.89
N GLN A 179 -38.41 54.35 93.79
CA GLN A 179 -39.08 55.57 94.26
C GLN A 179 -38.24 56.42 95.23
N GLN A 180 -37.25 55.86 95.92
CA GLN A 180 -36.33 56.59 96.79
C GLN A 180 -35.07 57.08 96.05
N THR A 181 -34.72 56.43 94.94
CA THR A 181 -33.53 56.73 94.12
C THR A 181 -33.84 57.61 92.90
N GLY A 182 -35.12 57.75 92.52
CA GLY A 182 -35.56 58.57 91.39
C GLY A 182 -35.35 57.92 90.01
N ALA A 183 -35.00 56.63 89.96
CA ALA A 183 -34.67 55.93 88.71
C ALA A 183 -35.92 55.56 87.90
N GLN A 184 -35.91 55.85 86.59
CA GLN A 184 -37.02 55.55 85.67
C GLN A 184 -37.14 54.05 85.37
N LYS A 185 -38.38 53.53 85.38
CA LYS A 185 -38.69 52.13 85.07
C LYS A 185 -38.93 51.93 83.57
N ILE A 186 -38.42 50.85 82.99
CA ILE A 186 -38.68 50.48 81.59
C ILE A 186 -40.03 49.72 81.48
N ASN A 187 -40.04 48.41 81.74
CA ASN A 187 -41.13 47.49 81.37
C ASN A 187 -41.97 46.98 82.55
N GLY A 188 -42.28 47.82 83.54
CA GLY A 188 -43.08 47.47 84.72
C GLY A 188 -42.44 46.50 85.73
N LYS A 189 -41.52 45.62 85.30
CA LYS A 189 -40.79 44.62 86.11
C LYS A 189 -39.58 45.18 86.92
N ASN A 190 -39.53 46.49 87.17
CA ASN A 190 -38.49 47.21 87.96
C ASN A 190 -37.03 47.16 87.42
N PHE A 191 -36.84 47.33 86.11
CA PHE A 191 -35.52 47.56 85.47
C PHE A 191 -35.39 49.00 84.92
N VAL A 192 -34.15 49.45 84.64
CA VAL A 192 -33.74 50.82 84.25
C VAL A 192 -32.76 50.74 83.04
N GLN A 193 -32.53 51.79 82.23
CA GLN A 193 -31.58 51.87 81.07
C GLN A 193 -30.29 52.66 81.45
N PRO A 194 -29.07 52.38 80.90
CA PRO A 194 -28.69 52.72 79.51
C PRO A 194 -27.61 51.78 78.87
N PHE A 195 -27.58 50.49 79.22
CA PHE A 195 -26.59 49.53 78.72
C PHE A 195 -27.20 48.68 77.60
N HIS A 196 -26.72 48.84 76.35
CA HIS A 196 -27.33 48.25 75.15
C HIS A 196 -26.47 47.15 74.47
N GLY A 197 -25.25 46.91 74.94
CA GLY A 197 -24.28 46.02 74.29
C GLY A 197 -23.23 46.77 73.46
N ILE A 198 -22.42 46.03 72.70
CA ILE A 198 -21.29 46.56 71.92
C ILE A 198 -21.36 46.18 70.44
N GLU A 199 -20.88 47.07 69.56
CA GLU A 199 -20.85 46.86 68.11
C GLU A 199 -19.57 47.36 67.43
N ARG A 200 -19.25 46.78 66.26
CA ARG A 200 -18.16 47.25 65.37
C ARG A 200 -18.43 46.88 63.91
N SER A 201 -18.07 47.79 63.00
CA SER A 201 -18.20 47.61 61.54
C SER A 201 -16.87 47.27 60.85
N PHE A 202 -16.96 46.55 59.72
CA PHE A 202 -15.87 46.00 58.90
C PHE A 202 -16.26 46.00 57.42
N LYS A 203 -15.30 45.94 56.48
CA LYS A 203 -15.61 45.74 55.04
C LYS A 203 -15.77 44.27 54.69
N ALA A 204 -16.70 43.97 53.78
CA ALA A 204 -16.76 42.66 53.14
C ALA A 204 -15.57 42.52 52.17
N TYR A 205 -14.85 41.40 52.24
CA TYR A 205 -13.59 41.22 51.51
C TYR A 205 -13.81 41.25 49.98
N SER A 206 -14.88 40.62 49.49
CA SER A 206 -15.19 40.63 48.06
C SER A 206 -16.65 40.97 47.79
N LYS A 207 -16.90 42.19 47.29
CA LYS A 207 -18.22 42.63 46.83
C LYS A 207 -18.71 41.82 45.62
N GLU A 208 -17.82 41.48 44.68
CA GLU A 208 -18.19 40.80 43.43
C GLU A 208 -18.39 39.28 43.59
N TYR A 209 -17.69 38.62 44.52
CA TYR A 209 -17.69 37.16 44.64
C TYR A 209 -18.20 36.64 46.00
N GLY A 210 -18.50 37.54 46.95
CA GLY A 210 -18.91 37.18 48.30
C GLY A 210 -17.76 36.62 49.14
N SER A 211 -18.05 36.37 50.41
CA SER A 211 -17.10 35.82 51.41
C SER A 211 -17.89 35.24 52.59
N GLN A 212 -17.23 34.71 53.62
CA GLN A 212 -17.93 34.28 54.84
C GLN A 212 -17.22 34.81 56.08
N VAL A 213 -17.93 35.38 57.05
CA VAL A 213 -17.35 35.88 58.31
C VAL A 213 -17.47 34.84 59.43
N VAL A 214 -16.42 34.73 60.25
CA VAL A 214 -16.40 33.96 61.50
C VAL A 214 -16.19 34.92 62.66
N VAL A 215 -17.11 34.91 63.62
CA VAL A 215 -17.06 35.71 64.86
C VAL A 215 -16.67 34.80 66.01
N ASP A 216 -15.56 35.08 66.69
CA ASP A 216 -14.95 34.19 67.68
C ASP A 216 -14.40 34.99 68.87
N PHE A 217 -14.93 34.76 70.07
CA PHE A 217 -14.57 35.54 71.27
C PHE A 217 -14.69 34.75 72.58
N ASN A 218 -13.84 35.09 73.56
CA ASN A 218 -13.89 34.49 74.90
C ASN A 218 -15.06 35.06 75.74
N THR A 219 -15.62 34.21 76.60
CA THR A 219 -16.61 34.57 77.64
C THR A 219 -16.01 34.29 79.03
N GLY A 220 -16.48 35.00 80.06
CA GLY A 220 -15.97 34.82 81.43
C GLY A 220 -17.08 34.58 82.45
N SER A 221 -16.71 34.69 83.73
CA SER A 221 -17.61 34.97 84.86
C SER A 221 -16.84 35.70 85.97
N LEU A 222 -17.57 36.34 86.89
CA LEU A 222 -17.03 36.76 88.19
C LEU A 222 -17.06 35.56 89.16
N ALA A 223 -16.32 35.62 90.28
CA ALA A 223 -16.35 34.54 91.27
C ALA A 223 -17.75 34.39 91.94
N GLN A 224 -17.97 33.24 92.57
CA GLN A 224 -19.17 32.91 93.37
C GLN A 224 -20.54 33.04 92.65
N THR A 225 -20.57 33.00 91.32
CA THR A 225 -21.79 32.85 90.54
C THR A 225 -21.83 31.51 89.81
N SER A 226 -22.81 30.66 90.13
CA SER A 226 -23.19 29.45 89.37
C SER A 226 -24.25 29.75 88.29
N ARG A 227 -24.42 31.04 87.95
CA ARG A 227 -25.46 31.58 87.07
C ARG A 227 -24.90 32.79 86.33
N ALA A 228 -24.89 32.73 85.01
CA ALA A 228 -24.50 33.85 84.13
C ALA A 228 -25.73 34.38 83.37
N ALA A 229 -25.58 35.56 82.76
CA ALA A 229 -26.52 35.99 81.72
C ALA A 229 -26.11 35.42 80.36
N GLY A 230 -27.09 35.19 79.49
CA GLY A 230 -26.82 34.81 78.10
C GLY A 230 -26.24 35.98 77.29
N TYR A 231 -25.70 35.66 76.11
CA TYR A 231 -25.31 36.63 75.11
C TYR A 231 -26.13 36.43 73.83
N THR A 232 -26.46 37.52 73.14
CA THR A 232 -26.95 37.48 71.75
C THR A 232 -25.93 38.10 70.82
N VAL A 233 -25.45 37.32 69.86
CA VAL A 233 -24.50 37.73 68.82
C VAL A 233 -25.26 37.94 67.53
N ARG A 234 -25.17 39.15 66.95
CA ARG A 234 -25.73 39.47 65.63
C ARG A 234 -24.64 39.82 64.64
N VAL A 235 -24.85 39.50 63.37
CA VAL A 235 -24.14 40.10 62.25
C VAL A 235 -25.16 40.72 61.30
N LEU A 236 -24.98 42.00 61.02
CA LEU A 236 -25.81 42.77 60.09
C LEU A 236 -24.95 43.15 58.89
N ALA A 237 -25.43 42.87 57.67
CA ALA A 237 -24.71 43.16 56.44
C ALA A 237 -25.31 44.39 55.75
N THR A 238 -24.44 45.22 55.17
CA THR A 238 -24.84 46.37 54.36
C THR A 238 -24.73 46.03 52.88
N LYS A 239 -25.87 46.01 52.21
CA LYS A 239 -26.01 45.73 50.77
C LYS A 239 -26.83 46.86 50.14
N ASP A 240 -26.29 47.47 49.10
CA ASP A 240 -26.89 48.62 48.39
C ASP A 240 -27.34 49.77 49.33
N GLY A 241 -26.54 50.03 50.37
CA GLY A 241 -26.79 51.08 51.37
C GLY A 241 -27.83 50.74 52.45
N LYS A 242 -28.38 49.53 52.46
CA LYS A 242 -29.32 49.05 53.48
C LYS A 242 -28.66 48.00 54.38
N GLU A 243 -28.84 48.15 55.69
CA GLU A 243 -28.37 47.20 56.70
C GLU A 243 -29.46 46.16 57.00
N SER A 244 -29.11 44.87 57.01
CA SER A 244 -30.01 43.77 57.34
C SER A 244 -29.34 42.71 58.22
N GLU A 245 -30.07 42.17 59.21
CA GLU A 245 -29.58 41.05 60.01
C GLU A 245 -29.46 39.79 59.15
N ILE A 246 -28.24 39.26 59.02
CA ILE A 246 -27.95 38.01 58.30
C ILE A 246 -27.59 36.86 59.26
N TYR A 247 -27.35 37.18 60.53
CA TYR A 247 -27.07 36.22 61.57
C TYR A 247 -27.56 36.73 62.91
N THR A 248 -28.20 35.85 63.67
CA THR A 248 -28.49 36.02 65.09
C THR A 248 -28.35 34.68 65.81
N ALA A 249 -27.71 34.71 66.97
CA ALA A 249 -27.47 33.57 67.84
C ALA A 249 -27.45 34.01 69.31
N SER A 250 -28.44 33.56 70.07
CA SER A 250 -28.47 33.68 71.53
C SER A 250 -27.93 32.39 72.16
N PHE A 251 -27.09 32.50 73.19
CA PHE A 251 -26.49 31.35 73.88
C PHE A 251 -26.24 31.62 75.38
N ASP A 252 -26.25 30.54 76.16
CA ASP A 252 -25.82 30.55 77.57
C ASP A 252 -24.32 30.24 77.66
N PRO A 253 -23.46 31.16 78.15
CA PRO A 253 -22.02 30.94 78.25
C PRO A 253 -21.62 29.91 79.31
N GLY A 254 -22.53 29.47 80.19
CA GLY A 254 -22.31 28.42 81.18
C GLY A 254 -22.61 27.01 80.67
N LYS A 255 -23.17 26.86 79.47
CA LYS A 255 -23.48 25.56 78.85
C LYS A 255 -22.55 25.30 77.67
N GLN A 256 -22.14 24.04 77.50
CA GLN A 256 -21.49 23.59 76.27
C GLN A 256 -22.55 23.40 75.18
N ASP A 257 -22.33 23.97 73.99
CA ASP A 257 -23.27 23.90 72.88
C ASP A 257 -22.53 23.79 71.53
N ALA A 258 -23.14 23.14 70.54
CA ALA A 258 -22.55 22.88 69.23
C ALA A 258 -23.65 22.79 68.16
N THR A 259 -24.07 23.94 67.64
CA THR A 259 -25.16 24.08 66.69
C THR A 259 -24.67 24.20 65.24
N ALA A 260 -25.63 24.26 64.30
CA ALA A 260 -25.40 24.67 62.92
C ALA A 260 -25.05 26.17 62.77
N LYS A 261 -25.21 26.99 63.82
CA LYS A 261 -24.87 28.43 63.83
C LYS A 261 -23.57 28.75 64.55
N TYR A 262 -23.19 27.99 65.59
CA TYR A 262 -22.02 28.27 66.43
C TYR A 262 -21.56 27.07 67.25
N THR A 263 -20.44 27.21 67.95
CA THR A 263 -20.00 26.34 69.05
C THR A 263 -19.67 27.17 70.29
N VAL A 264 -20.07 26.71 71.47
CA VAL A 264 -19.77 27.33 72.77
C VAL A 264 -19.01 26.33 73.64
N THR A 265 -17.84 26.73 74.13
CA THR A 265 -17.17 26.12 75.28
C THR A 265 -17.55 26.89 76.54
N PRO A 266 -18.02 26.22 77.61
CA PRO A 266 -18.52 26.91 78.80
C PRO A 266 -17.40 27.53 79.64
N PHE A 267 -17.72 28.56 80.43
CA PHE A 267 -16.84 29.01 81.51
C PHE A 267 -16.89 28.04 82.71
N GLY A 268 -15.87 28.07 83.57
CA GLY A 268 -15.81 27.24 84.80
C GLY A 268 -16.23 28.00 86.05
N GLU A 269 -16.70 27.30 87.09
CA GLU A 269 -17.02 27.92 88.39
C GLU A 269 -15.76 28.33 89.19
N GLY A 270 -15.87 29.40 89.98
CA GLY A 270 -14.88 29.82 90.98
C GLY A 270 -15.17 29.27 92.39
N LYS A 271 -14.19 29.34 93.30
CA LYS A 271 -14.27 28.72 94.65
C LYS A 271 -13.96 29.71 95.78
N GLY A 272 -14.37 29.36 97.00
CA GLY A 272 -13.99 30.03 98.26
C GLY A 272 -14.84 31.26 98.65
N THR A 273 -14.84 31.60 99.95
CA THR A 273 -15.71 32.64 100.55
C THR A 273 -14.95 33.49 101.59
N PRO A 274 -14.94 34.84 101.48
CA PRO A 274 -14.25 35.74 102.43
C PRO A 274 -15.07 36.01 103.72
N THR A 275 -14.42 36.56 104.75
CA THR A 275 -15.02 36.87 106.08
C THR A 275 -14.44 38.15 106.71
N PHE A 276 -15.23 38.86 107.54
CA PHE A 276 -14.99 40.27 107.93
C PHE A 276 -15.45 40.60 109.38
N ASN A 277 -14.95 41.70 109.99
CA ASN A 277 -15.32 42.24 111.32
C ASN A 277 -14.99 43.76 111.43
N TYR A 278 -15.83 44.61 112.05
CA TYR A 278 -15.85 46.06 111.76
C TYR A 278 -15.44 47.03 112.91
N ASN A 279 -15.05 48.26 112.52
CA ASN A 279 -14.94 49.49 113.32
C ASN A 279 -15.10 50.74 112.40
N GLU A 280 -15.22 51.94 112.97
CA GLU A 280 -15.53 53.21 112.23
C GLU A 280 -14.33 53.78 111.43
N ALA A 281 -14.59 54.66 110.45
CA ALA A 281 -13.60 55.19 109.50
C ALA A 281 -12.79 56.42 109.97
N SER A 282 -11.60 56.59 109.39
CA SER A 282 -10.88 57.88 109.36
C SER A 282 -11.53 58.86 108.36
N LYS A 283 -11.15 60.15 108.43
CA LYS A 283 -11.71 61.17 107.52
C LYS A 283 -11.09 61.10 106.11
N GLU A 284 -9.86 60.64 106.04
CA GLU A 284 -9.06 60.49 104.84
C GLU A 284 -9.67 59.41 103.93
N GLU A 285 -10.03 58.24 104.50
CA GLU A 285 -10.74 57.19 103.76
C GLU A 285 -12.08 57.67 103.19
N ILE A 286 -12.80 58.55 103.90
CA ILE A 286 -14.06 59.15 103.43
C ILE A 286 -13.80 60.09 102.24
N ALA A 287 -12.75 60.90 102.31
CA ALA A 287 -12.40 61.87 101.26
C ALA A 287 -11.89 61.21 99.97
N ASP A 288 -11.10 60.13 100.08
CA ASP A 288 -10.57 59.38 98.93
C ASP A 288 -11.58 58.42 98.29
N GLY A 289 -12.77 58.26 98.89
CA GLY A 289 -13.80 57.30 98.45
C GLY A 289 -13.47 55.84 98.82
N THR A 290 -12.57 55.63 99.79
CA THR A 290 -12.07 54.33 100.26
C THR A 290 -12.54 53.98 101.67
N ALA A 291 -13.65 54.57 102.13
CA ALA A 291 -14.40 54.13 103.30
C ALA A 291 -15.72 53.46 102.88
N ILE A 292 -16.23 52.53 103.69
CA ILE A 292 -17.49 51.82 103.39
C ILE A 292 -18.66 52.62 104.00
N PRO A 293 -19.55 53.26 103.20
CA PRO A 293 -20.70 53.99 103.72
C PRO A 293 -21.75 53.05 104.34
N TYR A 294 -22.28 53.41 105.50
CA TYR A 294 -23.41 52.76 106.16
C TYR A 294 -24.32 53.79 106.84
N THR A 295 -25.50 53.39 107.31
CA THR A 295 -26.42 54.26 108.09
C THR A 295 -26.83 53.54 109.37
N ARG A 296 -26.97 54.26 110.49
CA ARG A 296 -27.49 53.70 111.76
C ARG A 296 -28.82 54.34 112.13
N SER A 297 -29.74 53.54 112.66
CA SER A 297 -31.09 54.00 113.06
C SER A 297 -31.03 55.08 114.17
N LYS A 298 -30.20 54.86 115.20
CA LYS A 298 -30.05 55.79 116.34
C LYS A 298 -29.52 57.20 115.99
N THR A 299 -28.98 57.44 114.79
CA THR A 299 -28.50 58.76 114.34
C THR A 299 -29.40 59.42 113.28
N GLY A 300 -30.66 59.00 113.18
CA GLY A 300 -31.66 59.65 112.33
C GLY A 300 -31.42 59.49 110.82
N GLY A 301 -30.70 58.45 110.41
CA GLY A 301 -30.47 58.14 108.98
C GLY A 301 -29.28 58.85 108.32
N THR A 302 -28.46 59.57 109.09
CA THR A 302 -27.18 60.11 108.59
C THR A 302 -26.23 59.01 108.13
N VAL A 303 -25.57 59.22 106.99
CA VAL A 303 -24.53 58.32 106.47
C VAL A 303 -23.27 58.49 107.30
N GLN A 304 -22.80 57.37 107.84
CA GLN A 304 -21.50 57.19 108.47
C GLN A 304 -20.65 56.27 107.58
N TYR A 305 -19.39 56.04 107.97
CA TYR A 305 -18.44 55.28 107.17
C TYR A 305 -17.58 54.37 108.06
N ALA A 306 -17.24 53.18 107.58
CA ALA A 306 -16.35 52.21 108.23
C ALA A 306 -14.99 52.13 107.51
N SER A 307 -13.91 51.95 108.28
CA SER A 307 -12.54 51.84 107.74
C SER A 307 -12.40 50.57 106.89
N GLN A 308 -11.63 50.65 105.80
CA GLN A 308 -11.24 49.47 105.01
C GLN A 308 -10.02 48.74 105.59
N ALA A 309 -9.30 49.33 106.57
CA ALA A 309 -7.89 49.01 106.82
C ALA A 309 -7.57 48.24 108.12
N THR A 310 -8.50 48.09 109.07
CA THR A 310 -8.20 47.46 110.39
C THR A 310 -9.10 46.29 110.79
N PHE A 311 -9.36 45.38 109.86
CA PHE A 311 -9.66 43.99 110.23
C PHE A 311 -8.45 43.43 111.02
N LYS A 312 -8.65 42.85 112.22
CA LYS A 312 -7.55 42.32 113.06
C LYS A 312 -6.79 41.12 112.47
N LYS A 313 -7.26 40.61 111.33
CA LYS A 313 -6.49 39.90 110.29
C LYS A 313 -6.98 40.44 108.94
N PRO A 314 -6.17 40.53 107.88
CA PRO A 314 -6.70 40.75 106.54
C PRO A 314 -7.75 39.68 106.20
N ALA A 315 -8.69 40.00 105.31
CA ALA A 315 -9.65 39.02 104.80
C ALA A 315 -8.89 37.83 104.21
N ASN A 316 -9.23 36.61 104.63
CA ASN A 316 -8.53 35.44 104.10
C ASN A 316 -9.01 35.14 102.68
N LEU A 317 -8.11 35.25 101.71
CA LEU A 317 -8.34 34.95 100.30
C LEU A 317 -7.66 33.62 99.87
N ASP A 318 -6.96 32.94 100.78
CA ASP A 318 -6.34 31.65 100.49
C ASP A 318 -7.41 30.61 100.13
N GLY A 319 -7.26 29.98 98.96
CA GLY A 319 -8.24 29.04 98.41
C GLY A 319 -9.37 29.68 97.59
N ILE A 320 -9.33 30.99 97.33
CA ILE A 320 -10.24 31.64 96.37
C ILE A 320 -9.67 31.50 94.96
N GLU A 321 -10.40 30.82 94.08
CA GLU A 321 -10.03 30.59 92.68
C GLU A 321 -11.03 31.22 91.71
N SER A 322 -10.54 31.83 90.63
CA SER A 322 -11.36 32.31 89.51
C SER A 322 -11.76 31.16 88.59
N GLY A 323 -12.97 31.26 88.04
CA GLY A 323 -13.43 30.41 86.95
C GLY A 323 -12.55 30.48 85.70
N ALA A 324 -12.54 29.40 84.91
CA ALA A 324 -11.93 29.36 83.59
C ALA A 324 -12.77 30.15 82.58
N GLN A 325 -12.13 30.77 81.57
CA GLN A 325 -12.85 31.42 80.46
C GLN A 325 -13.53 30.39 79.55
N GLY A 326 -14.77 30.68 79.16
CA GLY A 326 -15.45 30.02 78.05
C GLY A 326 -15.13 30.70 76.72
N ARG A 327 -15.75 30.24 75.63
CA ARG A 327 -15.55 30.78 74.27
C ARG A 327 -16.75 30.52 73.37
N PHE A 328 -17.13 31.50 72.58
CA PHE A 328 -18.08 31.38 71.46
C PHE A 328 -17.33 31.47 70.14
N THR A 329 -17.68 30.61 69.18
CA THR A 329 -17.17 30.64 67.80
C THR A 329 -18.34 30.40 66.84
N SER A 330 -18.64 31.33 65.93
CA SER A 330 -19.67 31.11 64.91
C SER A 330 -19.23 30.06 63.88
N ARG A 331 -20.20 29.40 63.24
CA ARG A 331 -19.95 28.78 61.91
C ARG A 331 -19.71 29.90 60.88
N PRO A 332 -19.15 29.62 59.69
CA PRO A 332 -18.98 30.63 58.64
C PRO A 332 -20.33 31.24 58.22
N ILE A 333 -20.47 32.55 58.41
CA ILE A 333 -21.67 33.34 58.13
C ILE A 333 -21.51 33.93 56.73
N THR A 334 -22.38 33.58 55.78
CA THR A 334 -22.24 34.04 54.39
C THR A 334 -22.48 35.55 54.25
N LEU A 335 -21.49 36.26 53.72
CA LEU A 335 -21.60 37.61 53.19
C LEU A 335 -21.84 37.50 51.67
N GLU A 336 -23.08 37.71 51.26
CA GLU A 336 -23.50 37.56 49.86
C GLU A 336 -22.77 38.53 48.90
N LYS A 337 -22.75 38.17 47.62
CA LYS A 337 -22.46 39.10 46.52
C LYS A 337 -23.29 40.38 46.66
N GLY A 338 -22.61 41.53 46.52
CA GLY A 338 -23.19 42.86 46.68
C GLY A 338 -23.04 43.49 48.08
N VAL A 339 -22.74 42.71 49.12
CA VAL A 339 -22.42 43.26 50.45
C VAL A 339 -21.11 44.05 50.36
N THR A 340 -21.08 45.25 50.95
CA THR A 340 -19.88 46.12 51.01
C THR A 340 -19.27 46.20 52.40
N ASP A 341 -20.13 46.17 53.42
CA ASP A 341 -19.79 46.37 54.83
C ASP A 341 -20.60 45.36 55.66
N TYR A 342 -20.12 45.02 56.85
CA TYR A 342 -20.90 44.29 57.84
C TYR A 342 -20.54 44.74 59.25
N LYS A 343 -21.49 44.59 60.16
CA LYS A 343 -21.42 45.00 61.56
C LYS A 343 -21.64 43.79 62.45
N VAL A 344 -20.75 43.58 63.41
CA VAL A 344 -20.91 42.59 64.48
C VAL A 344 -21.45 43.29 65.71
N GLN A 345 -22.51 42.75 66.32
CA GLN A 345 -23.07 43.23 67.59
C GLN A 345 -23.07 42.10 68.63
N ILE A 346 -22.83 42.45 69.89
CA ILE A 346 -23.03 41.56 71.05
C ILE A 346 -23.85 42.30 72.10
N THR A 347 -25.02 41.76 72.42
CA THR A 347 -25.85 42.20 73.56
C THR A 347 -25.89 41.13 74.63
N SER A 348 -26.32 41.51 75.83
CA SER A 348 -26.84 40.54 76.79
C SER A 348 -28.15 39.94 76.26
N ASP A 349 -28.45 38.70 76.63
CA ASP A 349 -29.75 38.04 76.43
C ASP A 349 -30.51 38.00 77.75
N PHE A 350 -31.59 38.79 77.83
CA PHE A 350 -32.47 38.87 79.00
C PHE A 350 -33.87 38.29 78.75
N ASP A 351 -34.27 38.10 77.48
CA ASP A 351 -35.65 37.76 77.12
C ASP A 351 -35.90 36.24 77.07
N ASN A 352 -34.85 35.42 76.88
CA ASN A 352 -34.94 33.96 76.87
C ASN A 352 -34.90 33.30 78.29
N ASP A 353 -35.06 34.09 79.36
CA ASP A 353 -35.16 33.67 80.77
C ASP A 353 -34.00 32.77 81.32
N ASN A 354 -32.89 32.67 80.59
CA ASN A 354 -31.68 31.91 80.94
C ASN A 354 -30.94 32.42 82.21
N GLY A 355 -31.52 33.39 82.94
CA GLY A 355 -30.90 34.15 84.05
C GLY A 355 -31.55 33.96 85.44
N VAL A 356 -32.44 32.98 85.60
CA VAL A 356 -33.03 32.49 86.88
C VAL A 356 -33.83 33.49 87.75
N TYR A 357 -35.13 33.22 87.85
CA TYR A 357 -35.98 33.66 88.96
C TYR A 357 -35.98 32.61 90.09
N GLU A 358 -36.05 33.03 91.37
CA GLU A 358 -35.99 32.10 92.50
C GLU A 358 -37.02 32.45 93.58
N SER A 359 -37.91 31.50 93.90
CA SER A 359 -38.95 31.66 94.92
C SER A 359 -38.55 30.98 96.22
N TRP A 360 -38.16 31.77 97.22
CA TRP A 360 -37.68 31.28 98.51
C TRP A 360 -38.87 30.98 99.45
N GLY A 361 -39.09 29.70 99.75
CA GLY A 361 -40.27 29.22 100.48
C GLY A 361 -39.95 28.56 101.82
N SER A 362 -39.91 29.34 102.89
CA SER A 362 -40.20 28.89 104.27
C SER A 362 -40.55 30.10 105.14
N ASP A 363 -41.02 29.86 106.36
CA ASP A 363 -41.79 30.85 107.12
C ASP A 363 -40.94 31.92 107.85
N SER A 364 -41.55 33.09 108.04
CA SER A 364 -41.28 34.04 109.13
C SER A 364 -39.85 34.60 109.34
N SER A 365 -38.97 34.63 108.33
CA SER A 365 -37.76 35.49 108.35
C SER A 365 -37.27 35.91 106.94
N LEU A 366 -36.28 36.82 106.88
CA LEU A 366 -35.51 37.25 105.68
C LEU A 366 -36.22 38.01 104.55
N LYS A 367 -37.47 38.48 104.72
CA LYS A 367 -38.15 39.35 103.72
C LYS A 367 -37.66 40.81 103.73
N LEU A 368 -36.41 41.08 103.32
CA LEU A 368 -35.90 42.38 102.80
C LEU A 368 -34.42 42.28 102.42
N GLN A 369 -34.09 41.98 101.16
CA GLN A 369 -32.70 42.06 100.65
C GLN A 369 -32.63 42.62 99.22
N ARG A 370 -31.63 43.46 98.95
CA ARG A 370 -31.26 43.89 97.58
C ARG A 370 -30.37 42.81 96.95
N SER A 371 -30.91 41.97 96.07
CA SER A 371 -30.10 40.95 95.38
C SER A 371 -29.38 41.55 94.16
N VAL A 372 -28.10 41.89 94.33
CA VAL A 372 -27.29 42.62 93.33
C VAL A 372 -26.46 41.68 92.43
N LYS A 373 -26.99 40.48 92.11
CA LYS A 373 -26.25 39.39 91.44
C LYS A 373 -26.25 39.42 89.90
N HIS A 374 -26.61 40.53 89.26
CA HIS A 374 -26.71 40.63 87.80
C HIS A 374 -25.77 41.72 87.24
N TYR A 375 -24.51 41.36 87.05
CA TYR A 375 -23.59 42.01 86.10
C TYR A 375 -23.16 40.97 85.08
N VAL A 376 -23.09 41.36 83.81
CA VAL A 376 -22.74 40.46 82.70
C VAL A 376 -21.23 40.44 82.51
N ASN A 377 -20.72 39.27 82.13
CA ASN A 377 -19.37 38.82 82.44
C ASN A 377 -18.27 39.48 81.58
N PRO A 378 -17.01 39.56 82.07
CA PRO A 378 -15.93 40.24 81.36
C PRO A 378 -15.61 39.63 79.99
N LEU A 379 -15.88 40.39 78.93
CA LEU A 379 -15.46 40.13 77.56
C LEU A 379 -14.03 40.69 77.32
N PHE A 380 -13.01 40.01 77.86
CA PHE A 380 -11.61 40.42 77.67
C PHE A 380 -10.66 39.27 77.28
N ASN A 381 -9.73 39.65 76.40
CA ASN A 381 -8.74 38.83 75.70
C ASN A 381 -9.36 37.84 74.68
N GLY A 382 -8.73 37.70 73.50
CA GLY A 382 -9.21 36.86 72.40
C GLY A 382 -10.54 37.29 71.77
N PHE A 383 -10.49 38.16 70.75
CA PHE A 383 -11.64 38.51 69.91
C PHE A 383 -11.22 38.59 68.44
N TYR A 384 -11.83 37.75 67.60
CA TYR A 384 -11.52 37.62 66.18
C TYR A 384 -12.79 37.79 65.33
N VAL A 385 -12.63 38.47 64.19
CA VAL A 385 -13.67 38.66 63.17
C VAL A 385 -13.01 38.43 61.82
N ASP A 386 -12.90 37.16 61.47
CA ASP A 386 -12.15 36.66 60.31
C ASP A 386 -13.06 36.54 59.10
N GLN A 387 -12.55 36.82 57.90
CA GLN A 387 -13.24 36.48 56.65
C GLN A 387 -12.56 35.29 55.96
N LYS A 388 -13.37 34.27 55.64
CA LYS A 388 -13.03 33.11 54.83
C LYS A 388 -13.31 33.39 53.36
N THR A 389 -12.40 32.95 52.51
CA THR A 389 -12.44 33.14 51.05
C THR A 389 -12.91 31.90 50.30
N ASP A 390 -13.29 30.83 51.00
CA ASP A 390 -13.75 29.57 50.42
C ASP A 390 -14.94 29.77 49.46
N LEU A 391 -15.90 30.65 49.81
CA LEU A 391 -16.99 31.07 48.93
C LEU A 391 -16.51 31.93 47.75
N THR A 392 -15.57 32.84 48.01
CA THR A 392 -14.93 33.68 46.97
C THR A 392 -14.27 32.80 45.91
N ALA A 393 -13.61 31.72 46.33
CA ALA A 393 -12.96 30.73 45.47
C ALA A 393 -13.97 29.94 44.63
N LYS A 394 -15.10 29.54 45.22
CA LYS A 394 -16.21 28.87 44.53
C LYS A 394 -16.72 29.72 43.36
N GLU A 395 -17.01 31.00 43.60
CA GLU A 395 -17.52 31.90 42.56
C GLU A 395 -16.44 32.32 41.54
N LEU A 396 -15.16 32.35 41.91
CA LEU A 396 -14.06 32.59 40.97
C LEU A 396 -13.77 31.39 40.07
N LEU A 397 -13.79 30.15 40.60
CA LEU A 397 -13.72 28.94 39.78
C LEU A 397 -14.89 28.86 38.80
N LYS A 398 -16.09 29.21 39.26
CA LYS A 398 -17.31 29.30 38.44
C LYS A 398 -17.19 30.34 37.32
N ALA A 399 -16.53 31.47 37.58
CA ALA A 399 -16.23 32.48 36.57
C ALA A 399 -15.16 32.01 35.56
N GLN A 400 -14.07 31.38 36.03
CA GLN A 400 -13.07 30.73 35.16
C GLN A 400 -13.72 29.70 34.23
N LEU A 401 -14.51 28.79 34.81
CA LEU A 401 -15.25 27.75 34.11
C LEU A 401 -16.22 28.30 33.06
N ALA A 402 -16.97 29.37 33.38
CA ALA A 402 -17.87 30.02 32.43
C ALA A 402 -17.10 30.67 31.26
N ALA A 403 -15.99 31.35 31.56
CA ALA A 403 -15.12 31.97 30.55
C ALA A 403 -14.42 30.91 29.66
N LEU A 404 -14.06 29.75 30.21
CA LEU A 404 -13.52 28.62 29.46
C LEU A 404 -14.59 28.02 28.55
N LYS A 405 -15.78 27.69 29.09
CA LYS A 405 -16.91 27.14 28.33
C LYS A 405 -17.30 28.01 27.14
N ALA A 406 -17.37 29.33 27.33
CA ALA A 406 -17.72 30.28 26.28
C ALA A 406 -16.77 30.28 25.07
N LYS A 407 -15.55 29.72 25.21
CA LYS A 407 -14.54 29.57 24.15
C LYS A 407 -14.13 28.13 23.89
N ARG A 408 -14.81 27.14 24.49
CA ARG A 408 -14.44 25.71 24.38
C ARG A 408 -14.27 25.28 22.93
N ASP A 409 -15.22 25.63 22.07
CA ASP A 409 -15.23 25.21 20.66
C ASP A 409 -14.18 25.94 19.80
N GLU A 410 -13.64 27.08 20.27
CA GLU A 410 -12.43 27.68 19.71
C GLU A 410 -11.19 26.86 20.09
N TYR A 411 -11.09 26.44 21.37
CA TYR A 411 -9.94 25.70 21.90
C TYR A 411 -9.82 24.27 21.36
N VAL A 412 -10.94 23.53 21.28
CA VAL A 412 -10.93 22.11 20.86
C VAL A 412 -10.87 21.90 19.35
N LYS A 413 -10.98 22.96 18.55
CA LYS A 413 -10.90 22.87 17.09
C LYS A 413 -9.52 22.42 16.65
N GLY A 414 -9.47 21.34 15.86
CA GLY A 414 -8.22 20.76 15.34
C GLY A 414 -7.39 20.02 16.39
N LYS A 415 -7.99 19.60 17.53
CA LYS A 415 -7.30 18.87 18.60
C LYS A 415 -7.64 17.37 18.60
N SER A 416 -6.83 16.55 19.25
CA SER A 416 -7.06 15.09 19.36
C SER A 416 -8.17 14.75 20.36
N ASP A 417 -8.97 13.73 20.04
CA ASP A 417 -10.14 13.32 20.83
C ASP A 417 -9.78 12.99 22.30
N PRO A 418 -8.66 12.29 22.62
CA PRO A 418 -8.26 12.05 24.01
C PRO A 418 -7.83 13.30 24.77
N SER A 419 -7.32 14.33 24.09
CA SER A 419 -6.94 15.59 24.74
C SER A 419 -8.19 16.44 25.05
N ILE A 420 -9.19 16.42 24.16
CA ILE A 420 -10.50 17.03 24.37
C ILE A 420 -11.22 16.36 25.55
N ALA A 421 -11.21 15.03 25.63
CA ALA A 421 -11.82 14.29 26.73
C ALA A 421 -11.24 14.67 28.11
N LYS A 422 -9.90 14.83 28.23
CA LYS A 422 -9.25 15.31 29.47
C LYS A 422 -9.69 16.71 29.88
N LEU A 423 -9.98 17.58 28.92
CA LEU A 423 -10.52 18.92 29.19
C LEU A 423 -11.99 18.84 29.63
N ASP A 424 -12.81 18.01 28.99
CA ASP A 424 -14.21 17.80 29.37
C ASP A 424 -14.36 17.16 30.76
N GLU A 425 -13.46 16.25 31.15
CA GLU A 425 -13.37 15.72 32.51
C GLU A 425 -13.02 16.79 33.55
N ALA A 426 -12.06 17.69 33.25
CA ALA A 426 -11.70 18.81 34.11
C ALA A 426 -12.84 19.84 34.23
N ILE A 427 -13.51 20.16 33.11
CA ILE A 427 -14.71 21.01 33.04
C ILE A 427 -15.80 20.43 33.96
N LYS A 428 -16.11 19.13 33.83
CA LYS A 428 -17.12 18.46 34.65
C LYS A 428 -16.76 18.44 36.14
N ALA A 429 -15.50 18.13 36.48
CA ALA A 429 -15.04 18.14 37.87
C ALA A 429 -15.13 19.54 38.52
N ALA A 430 -14.93 20.61 37.74
CA ALA A 430 -15.17 21.97 38.19
C ALA A 430 -16.67 22.30 38.32
N GLU A 431 -17.51 21.89 37.35
CA GLU A 431 -18.98 22.03 37.42
C GLU A 431 -19.56 21.40 38.69
N ASP A 432 -19.26 20.12 38.92
CA ASP A 432 -19.76 19.37 40.08
C ASP A 432 -19.34 20.05 41.41
N ALA A 433 -18.16 20.70 41.45
CA ALA A 433 -17.65 21.39 42.63
C ALA A 433 -18.24 22.80 42.86
N VAL A 434 -18.60 23.54 41.81
CA VAL A 434 -19.24 24.87 41.96
C VAL A 434 -20.76 24.76 42.12
N ASN A 435 -21.38 23.70 41.59
CA ASN A 435 -22.81 23.43 41.72
C ASN A 435 -23.19 22.70 43.02
N ALA A 436 -22.22 22.07 43.73
CA ALA A 436 -22.44 21.50 45.06
C ALA A 436 -23.06 22.54 46.02
N GLN A 437 -23.96 22.12 46.90
CA GLN A 437 -24.60 23.04 47.86
C GLN A 437 -23.59 23.58 48.88
N ASP A 438 -22.80 22.70 49.47
CA ASP A 438 -21.75 23.06 50.42
C ASP A 438 -20.61 23.88 49.77
N VAL A 439 -19.87 24.62 50.60
CA VAL A 439 -18.67 25.35 50.20
C VAL A 439 -17.46 24.49 50.56
N LYS A 440 -16.70 24.07 49.54
CA LYS A 440 -15.46 23.30 49.72
C LYS A 440 -14.32 24.20 50.18
N LYS A 441 -13.19 23.61 50.61
CA LYS A 441 -12.01 24.39 51.00
C LYS A 441 -11.37 25.09 49.81
N LEU A 442 -10.79 26.27 50.04
CA LEU A 442 -10.00 27.03 49.08
C LEU A 442 -8.98 26.16 48.31
N SER A 443 -8.31 25.23 49.00
CA SER A 443 -7.34 24.32 48.39
C SER A 443 -7.93 23.43 47.28
N GLU A 444 -9.16 22.95 47.45
CA GLU A 444 -9.84 22.10 46.46
C GLU A 444 -10.23 22.93 45.23
N TYR A 445 -10.75 24.15 45.44
CA TYR A 445 -11.08 25.06 44.35
C TYR A 445 -9.84 25.51 43.57
N LYS A 446 -8.72 25.80 44.25
CA LYS A 446 -7.42 26.06 43.59
C LYS A 446 -6.92 24.87 42.77
N GLU A 447 -7.03 23.65 43.29
CA GLU A 447 -6.62 22.44 42.54
C GLU A 447 -7.46 22.23 41.28
N LEU A 448 -8.78 22.44 41.36
CA LEU A 448 -9.69 22.33 40.22
C LEU A 448 -9.44 23.42 39.16
N GLY A 449 -9.27 24.68 39.58
CA GLY A 449 -8.95 25.78 38.66
C GLY A 449 -7.60 25.60 37.96
N LYS A 450 -6.63 25.02 38.67
CA LYS A 450 -5.34 24.62 38.10
C LYS A 450 -5.49 23.50 37.05
N LYS A 451 -6.30 22.48 37.34
CA LYS A 451 -6.60 21.38 36.40
C LYS A 451 -7.33 21.86 35.14
N LEU A 452 -8.25 22.83 35.25
CA LEU A 452 -8.89 23.44 34.07
C LEU A 452 -7.85 24.05 33.10
N THR A 453 -6.92 24.85 33.63
CA THR A 453 -5.85 25.46 32.83
C THR A 453 -4.89 24.39 32.29
N GLU A 454 -4.42 23.46 33.13
CA GLU A 454 -3.49 22.40 32.70
C GLU A 454 -4.09 21.48 31.61
N SER A 455 -5.35 21.07 31.73
CA SER A 455 -6.00 20.24 30.69
C SER A 455 -6.28 21.02 29.40
N LYS A 456 -6.48 22.34 29.46
CA LYS A 456 -6.61 23.22 28.28
C LYS A 456 -5.27 23.40 27.57
N ASP A 457 -4.20 23.63 28.31
CA ASP A 457 -2.85 23.83 27.76
C ASP A 457 -2.23 22.52 27.23
N GLN A 458 -2.76 21.36 27.67
CA GLN A 458 -2.41 20.02 27.17
C GLN A 458 -3.22 19.57 25.93
N LEU A 459 -4.04 20.43 25.33
CA LEU A 459 -4.74 20.12 24.07
C LEU A 459 -3.74 19.86 22.93
N ILE A 460 -3.77 18.65 22.35
CA ILE A 460 -2.83 18.22 21.31
C ILE A 460 -3.37 18.68 19.95
N ASP A 461 -2.68 19.63 19.31
CA ASP A 461 -3.01 20.03 17.94
C ASP A 461 -2.64 18.93 16.94
N ILE A 462 -3.57 18.61 16.04
CA ILE A 462 -3.42 17.59 15.00
C ILE A 462 -3.67 18.15 13.58
N THR A 463 -3.88 19.47 13.46
CA THR A 463 -4.29 20.12 12.21
C THR A 463 -3.31 19.86 11.07
N ASP A 464 -2.01 20.05 11.31
CA ASP A 464 -0.97 19.85 10.29
C ASP A 464 -0.76 18.37 9.94
N ALA A 465 -0.99 17.46 10.88
CA ALA A 465 -0.93 16.02 10.61
C ALA A 465 -2.10 15.56 9.72
N LEU A 466 -3.32 16.07 9.95
CA LEU A 466 -4.48 15.83 9.08
C LEU A 466 -4.29 16.45 7.70
N ASN A 467 -3.74 17.68 7.64
CA ASN A 467 -3.42 18.36 6.37
C ASN A 467 -2.37 17.59 5.57
N ALA A 468 -1.32 17.07 6.21
CA ALA A 468 -0.29 16.25 5.55
C ALA A 468 -0.87 14.96 4.96
N VAL A 469 -1.76 14.28 5.69
CA VAL A 469 -2.46 13.07 5.21
C VAL A 469 -3.41 13.38 4.04
N GLN A 470 -4.13 14.51 4.06
CA GLN A 470 -4.99 14.89 2.94
C GLN A 470 -4.17 15.28 1.69
N LYS A 471 -3.12 16.10 1.86
CA LYS A 471 -2.19 16.46 0.77
C LYS A 471 -1.57 15.22 0.12
N GLU A 472 -1.22 14.21 0.92
CA GLU A 472 -0.69 12.96 0.37
C GLU A 472 -1.75 12.14 -0.38
N LEU A 473 -2.99 12.08 0.11
CA LEU A 473 -4.09 11.48 -0.64
C LEU A 473 -4.30 12.17 -1.99
N ASP A 474 -4.33 13.50 -2.01
CA ASP A 474 -4.56 14.29 -3.23
C ASP A 474 -3.42 14.06 -4.25
N ASN A 475 -2.15 14.07 -3.80
CA ASN A 475 -0.99 13.68 -4.60
C ASN A 475 -1.14 12.26 -5.19
N LYS A 476 -1.52 11.30 -4.35
CA LYS A 476 -1.59 9.89 -4.73
C LYS A 476 -2.73 9.59 -5.71
N LEU A 477 -3.86 10.28 -5.56
CA LEU A 477 -4.97 10.20 -6.52
C LEU A 477 -4.60 10.76 -7.90
N ALA A 478 -3.76 11.81 -7.95
CA ALA A 478 -3.18 12.29 -9.21
C ALA A 478 -2.22 11.27 -9.84
N GLU A 479 -1.30 10.68 -9.04
CA GLU A 479 -0.38 9.62 -9.51
C GLU A 479 -1.14 8.42 -10.10
N ILE A 480 -2.20 7.96 -9.43
CA ILE A 480 -3.02 6.82 -9.87
C ILE A 480 -3.81 7.15 -11.15
N LYS A 481 -4.39 8.36 -11.23
CA LYS A 481 -5.11 8.84 -12.43
C LYS A 481 -4.19 8.83 -13.66
N ASP A 482 -3.02 9.46 -13.52
CA ASP A 482 -2.10 9.70 -14.63
C ASP A 482 -1.09 8.55 -14.85
N ALA A 483 -1.24 7.43 -14.13
CA ALA A 483 -0.46 6.20 -14.33
C ALA A 483 -0.63 5.66 -15.77
N PRO A 484 0.45 5.63 -16.59
CA PRO A 484 0.37 5.17 -17.98
C PRO A 484 0.39 3.64 -18.04
N GLY A 485 -0.42 3.09 -18.95
CA GLY A 485 -0.55 1.65 -19.19
C GLY A 485 -1.22 0.83 -18.07
N ALA A 486 -1.67 1.47 -17.00
CA ALA A 486 -2.51 0.85 -15.97
C ALA A 486 -3.98 0.80 -16.43
N LEU A 487 -4.70 -0.29 -16.12
CA LEU A 487 -6.10 -0.46 -16.48
C LEU A 487 -7.03 0.38 -15.59
N ASP A 488 -8.15 0.86 -16.14
CA ASP A 488 -9.09 1.72 -15.39
C ASP A 488 -9.67 1.04 -14.14
N ALA A 489 -9.88 -0.28 -14.18
CA ALA A 489 -10.30 -1.07 -13.03
C ALA A 489 -9.24 -1.10 -11.92
N ASP A 490 -7.94 -1.18 -12.29
CA ASP A 490 -6.84 -1.13 -11.34
C ASP A 490 -6.73 0.26 -10.72
N LYS A 491 -6.88 1.32 -11.54
CA LYS A 491 -6.91 2.72 -11.07
C LYS A 491 -8.06 2.96 -10.09
N ALA A 492 -9.24 2.41 -10.34
CA ALA A 492 -10.39 2.53 -9.45
C ALA A 492 -10.16 1.85 -8.09
N GLU A 493 -9.63 0.63 -8.07
CA GLU A 493 -9.37 -0.10 -6.82
C GLU A 493 -8.15 0.47 -6.06
N ALA A 494 -7.11 0.93 -6.78
CA ALA A 494 -5.98 1.65 -6.17
C ALA A 494 -6.42 2.99 -5.55
N LYS A 495 -7.30 3.76 -6.22
CA LYS A 495 -7.91 4.97 -5.64
C LYS A 495 -8.60 4.65 -4.32
N LYS A 496 -9.46 3.64 -4.31
CA LYS A 496 -10.21 3.18 -3.13
C LYS A 496 -9.29 2.69 -2.00
N ALA A 497 -8.17 2.06 -2.34
CA ALA A 497 -7.14 1.69 -1.35
C ALA A 497 -6.44 2.92 -0.74
N ALA A 498 -6.12 3.95 -1.54
CA ALA A 498 -5.54 5.20 -1.05
C ALA A 498 -6.53 5.96 -0.14
N GLU A 499 -7.80 6.06 -0.53
CA GLU A 499 -8.88 6.66 0.29
C GLU A 499 -9.03 5.92 1.63
N ALA A 500 -9.05 4.58 1.62
CA ALA A 500 -9.12 3.77 2.84
C ALA A 500 -7.88 3.91 3.74
N ALA A 501 -6.67 4.01 3.16
CA ALA A 501 -5.44 4.27 3.90
C ALA A 501 -5.47 5.66 4.56
N ALA A 502 -5.96 6.68 3.86
CA ALA A 502 -6.09 8.04 4.37
C ALA A 502 -7.12 8.15 5.50
N GLU A 503 -8.30 7.52 5.40
CA GLU A 503 -9.26 7.52 6.50
C GLU A 503 -8.75 6.77 7.74
N LYS A 504 -8.03 5.65 7.56
CA LYS A 504 -7.34 4.97 8.66
C LYS A 504 -6.29 5.87 9.33
N ALA A 505 -5.51 6.62 8.54
CA ALA A 505 -4.53 7.58 9.05
C ALA A 505 -5.19 8.75 9.81
N LYS A 506 -6.26 9.35 9.26
CA LYS A 506 -7.03 10.42 9.93
C LYS A 506 -7.61 9.94 11.27
N ALA A 507 -8.14 8.72 11.32
CA ALA A 507 -8.65 8.12 12.56
C ALA A 507 -7.54 7.89 13.60
N ALA A 508 -6.39 7.37 13.18
CA ALA A 508 -5.24 7.17 14.08
C ALA A 508 -4.70 8.50 14.63
N ILE A 509 -4.61 9.55 13.80
CA ILE A 509 -4.18 10.90 14.19
C ILE A 509 -5.14 11.51 15.22
N LYS A 510 -6.47 11.36 15.05
CA LYS A 510 -7.46 11.82 16.04
C LYS A 510 -7.35 11.11 17.38
N ALA A 511 -6.97 9.84 17.39
CA ALA A 511 -6.82 9.02 18.59
C ALA A 511 -5.50 9.24 19.37
N VAL A 512 -4.64 10.19 18.96
CA VAL A 512 -3.35 10.46 19.61
C VAL A 512 -3.53 10.99 21.04
N ALA A 513 -2.97 10.28 22.03
CA ALA A 513 -3.16 10.58 23.46
C ALA A 513 -1.98 11.34 24.13
N ALA A 514 -0.82 11.36 23.47
CA ALA A 514 0.41 12.08 23.86
C ALA A 514 0.99 12.80 22.63
N LYS A 515 1.57 13.99 22.81
CA LYS A 515 1.96 14.88 21.69
C LYS A 515 3.14 14.31 20.89
N GLU A 516 4.02 13.62 21.59
CA GLU A 516 5.23 12.95 21.14
C GLU A 516 4.97 11.78 20.17
N ASP A 517 3.79 11.15 20.19
CA ASP A 517 3.40 10.10 19.24
C ASP A 517 2.97 10.65 17.87
N LEU A 518 2.54 11.92 17.81
CA LEU A 518 1.93 12.51 16.61
C LEU A 518 2.79 12.45 15.34
N PRO A 519 4.12 12.73 15.37
CA PRO A 519 4.96 12.66 14.16
C PRO A 519 5.04 11.23 13.60
N LYS A 520 5.10 10.23 14.48
CA LYS A 520 5.13 8.82 14.10
C LYS A 520 3.81 8.41 13.43
N VAL A 521 2.67 8.71 14.06
CA VAL A 521 1.35 8.36 13.52
C VAL A 521 1.06 9.10 12.19
N ARG A 522 1.48 10.36 12.07
CA ARG A 522 1.48 11.12 10.80
C ARG A 522 2.27 10.38 9.72
N ASP A 523 3.53 10.06 9.99
CA ASP A 523 4.43 9.53 8.98
C ASP A 523 4.11 8.07 8.62
N GLU A 524 3.63 7.25 9.56
CA GLU A 524 3.06 5.92 9.28
C GLU A 524 1.82 6.01 8.37
N GLY A 525 0.93 6.98 8.61
CA GLY A 525 -0.24 7.24 7.78
C GLY A 525 0.11 7.70 6.36
N VAL A 526 0.99 8.71 6.23
CA VAL A 526 1.49 9.22 4.95
C VAL A 526 2.22 8.13 4.16
N ASN A 527 3.10 7.35 4.81
CA ASN A 527 3.78 6.23 4.15
C ASN A 527 2.79 5.13 3.70
N SER A 528 1.69 4.90 4.44
CA SER A 528 0.66 3.93 4.05
C SER A 528 -0.08 4.32 2.76
N ILE A 529 -0.29 5.63 2.53
CA ILE A 529 -0.86 6.15 1.27
C ILE A 529 0.17 6.02 0.14
N LYS A 530 1.43 6.42 0.38
CA LYS A 530 2.53 6.31 -0.60
C LYS A 530 2.72 4.88 -1.11
N ALA A 531 2.55 3.89 -0.23
CA ALA A 531 2.72 2.47 -0.50
C ALA A 531 1.62 1.84 -1.39
N VAL A 532 0.53 2.55 -1.69
CA VAL A 532 -0.46 2.10 -2.68
C VAL A 532 0.19 2.12 -4.07
N THR A 533 0.04 1.04 -4.85
CA THR A 533 0.63 0.91 -6.18
C THR A 533 -0.42 0.58 -7.23
N VAL A 534 -0.12 0.94 -8.48
CA VAL A 534 -0.85 0.51 -9.67
C VAL A 534 0.18 0.22 -10.77
N SER A 535 0.07 -0.92 -11.45
CA SER A 535 1.09 -1.43 -12.36
C SER A 535 0.75 -1.15 -13.82
N ASN A 536 1.77 -0.93 -14.65
CA ASN A 536 1.62 -0.88 -16.10
C ASN A 536 1.40 -2.30 -16.63
N LYS A 537 0.22 -2.56 -17.22
CA LYS A 537 -0.21 -3.83 -17.83
C LYS A 537 -0.28 -3.78 -19.36
N GLU A 538 0.00 -2.64 -19.99
CA GLU A 538 -0.26 -2.37 -21.41
C GLU A 538 0.36 -3.42 -22.36
N ALA A 539 1.65 -3.73 -22.17
CA ALA A 539 2.35 -4.73 -22.99
C ALA A 539 1.78 -6.17 -22.80
N LEU A 540 1.38 -6.52 -21.57
CA LEU A 540 0.74 -7.81 -21.27
C LEU A 540 -0.66 -7.88 -21.87
N ALA A 541 -1.44 -6.81 -21.76
CA ALA A 541 -2.77 -6.69 -22.34
C ALA A 541 -2.72 -6.77 -23.87
N ALA A 542 -1.76 -6.08 -24.50
CA ALA A 542 -1.53 -6.17 -25.94
C ALA A 542 -1.19 -7.61 -26.38
N LYS A 543 -0.28 -8.29 -25.69
CA LYS A 543 0.10 -9.69 -26.02
C LYS A 543 -1.05 -10.68 -25.84
N VAL A 544 -1.90 -10.47 -24.84
CA VAL A 544 -3.12 -11.28 -24.60
C VAL A 544 -4.21 -10.97 -25.62
N ASN A 545 -4.37 -9.71 -26.04
CA ASN A 545 -5.33 -9.32 -27.09
C ASN A 545 -4.93 -9.83 -28.49
N ASP A 546 -3.64 -10.08 -28.70
CA ASP A 546 -3.07 -10.69 -29.91
C ASP A 546 -3.25 -12.23 -29.98
N ASP A 547 -3.71 -12.88 -28.91
CA ASP A 547 -4.01 -14.33 -28.85
C ASP A 547 -4.85 -14.84 -30.06
N PRO A 548 -5.94 -14.18 -30.51
CA PRO A 548 -6.74 -14.64 -31.66
C PRO A 548 -6.06 -14.47 -33.03
N ALA A 549 -4.94 -13.74 -33.10
CA ALA A 549 -4.08 -13.67 -34.28
C ALA A 549 -2.97 -14.74 -34.19
N PHE A 550 -2.33 -14.87 -33.03
CA PHE A 550 -1.33 -15.90 -32.77
C PHE A 550 -1.87 -17.33 -32.99
N GLN A 551 -3.11 -17.62 -32.58
CA GLN A 551 -3.76 -18.91 -32.80
C GLN A 551 -4.06 -19.25 -34.27
N LYS A 552 -3.81 -18.33 -35.21
CA LYS A 552 -3.91 -18.56 -36.66
C LYS A 552 -2.56 -18.76 -37.33
N THR A 553 -1.45 -18.64 -36.59
CA THR A 553 -0.12 -18.90 -37.14
C THR A 553 0.05 -20.39 -37.48
N PRO A 554 0.79 -20.74 -38.55
CA PRO A 554 0.95 -22.14 -38.95
C PRO A 554 1.48 -23.02 -37.83
N GLY A 555 2.46 -22.55 -37.06
CA GLY A 555 3.04 -23.34 -35.97
C GLY A 555 2.02 -23.70 -34.88
N TYR A 556 1.12 -22.79 -34.51
CA TYR A 556 0.04 -23.08 -33.58
C TYR A 556 -0.94 -24.12 -34.15
N ILE A 557 -1.27 -24.02 -35.44
CA ILE A 557 -2.13 -24.99 -36.12
C ILE A 557 -1.45 -26.36 -36.19
N ASN A 558 -0.18 -26.42 -36.59
CA ASN A 558 0.61 -27.65 -36.66
C ASN A 558 0.70 -28.37 -35.30
N ALA A 559 0.99 -27.62 -34.23
CA ALA A 559 1.07 -28.14 -32.86
C ALA A 559 -0.28 -28.68 -32.35
N LYS A 560 -1.38 -28.04 -32.74
CA LYS A 560 -2.75 -28.44 -32.39
C LYS A 560 -3.25 -29.63 -33.21
N GLU A 561 -2.93 -29.69 -34.50
CA GLU A 561 -3.31 -30.79 -35.40
C GLU A 561 -2.42 -32.03 -35.24
N GLN A 562 -1.19 -31.87 -34.73
CA GLN A 562 -0.19 -32.94 -34.61
C GLN A 562 0.07 -33.63 -35.96
N SER A 563 0.19 -32.81 -37.01
CA SER A 563 0.27 -33.22 -38.40
C SER A 563 1.71 -33.41 -38.91
N PHE A 564 2.74 -33.40 -38.06
CA PHE A 564 4.11 -33.71 -38.49
C PHE A 564 4.27 -35.18 -38.89
N GLN A 565 4.99 -35.43 -39.98
CA GLN A 565 5.30 -36.74 -40.52
C GLN A 565 6.80 -36.96 -40.63
N ASN A 566 7.20 -38.23 -40.68
CA ASN A 566 8.54 -38.67 -41.05
C ASN A 566 8.65 -38.71 -42.60
N SER A 567 9.86 -38.93 -43.13
CA SER A 567 10.10 -38.98 -44.58
C SER A 567 9.36 -40.11 -45.32
N ASP A 568 8.90 -41.15 -44.61
CA ASP A 568 8.06 -42.24 -45.11
C ASP A 568 6.54 -41.93 -45.07
N GLY A 569 6.14 -40.77 -44.56
CA GLY A 569 4.74 -40.35 -44.40
C GLY A 569 4.06 -40.86 -43.12
N THR A 570 4.73 -41.61 -42.26
CA THR A 570 4.21 -41.98 -40.93
C THR A 570 4.21 -40.79 -39.96
N PRO A 571 3.32 -40.70 -38.97
CA PRO A 571 3.32 -39.59 -38.00
C PRO A 571 4.62 -39.51 -37.19
N ASN A 572 5.23 -38.33 -37.10
CA ASN A 572 6.42 -38.09 -36.29
C ASN A 572 6.03 -37.95 -34.81
N ALA A 573 6.01 -39.07 -34.09
CA ALA A 573 5.56 -39.14 -32.71
C ALA A 573 6.32 -38.18 -31.77
N GLU A 574 7.64 -38.03 -31.95
CA GLU A 574 8.48 -37.16 -31.11
C GLU A 574 8.16 -35.67 -31.34
N LYS A 575 8.18 -35.21 -32.60
CA LYS A 575 7.88 -33.80 -32.93
C LYS A 575 6.44 -33.44 -32.55
N ASN A 576 5.47 -34.32 -32.80
CA ASN A 576 4.07 -34.12 -32.42
C ASN A 576 3.88 -34.09 -30.89
N GLN A 577 4.54 -34.96 -30.12
CA GLN A 577 4.48 -34.93 -28.66
C GLN A 577 5.11 -33.64 -28.10
N LYS A 578 6.21 -33.18 -28.70
CA LYS A 578 6.89 -31.93 -28.31
C LYS A 578 6.00 -30.71 -28.57
N ALA A 579 5.44 -30.60 -29.77
CA ALA A 579 4.54 -29.51 -30.14
C ALA A 579 3.25 -29.49 -29.29
N SER A 580 2.70 -30.66 -28.97
CA SER A 580 1.58 -30.81 -28.03
C SER A 580 1.94 -30.32 -26.62
N LYS A 581 3.18 -30.52 -26.16
CA LYS A 581 3.66 -29.93 -24.91
C LYS A 581 3.81 -28.40 -25.01
N HIS A 582 4.31 -27.86 -26.12
CA HIS A 582 4.40 -26.41 -26.33
C HIS A 582 3.01 -25.75 -26.30
N LEU A 583 1.99 -26.40 -26.85
CA LEU A 583 0.59 -25.97 -26.73
C LEU A 583 0.12 -25.91 -25.27
N SER A 584 0.39 -26.95 -24.47
CA SER A 584 0.02 -26.97 -23.04
C SER A 584 0.79 -25.91 -22.22
N ASP A 585 2.09 -25.71 -22.49
CA ASP A 585 2.90 -24.66 -21.86
C ASP A 585 2.37 -23.26 -22.22
N TYR A 586 1.92 -23.05 -23.47
CA TYR A 586 1.31 -21.81 -23.94
C TYR A 586 -0.04 -21.53 -23.29
N GLU A 587 -0.96 -22.50 -23.27
CA GLU A 587 -2.26 -22.36 -22.62
C GLU A 587 -2.12 -22.00 -21.14
N ALA A 588 -1.16 -22.63 -20.43
CA ALA A 588 -0.85 -22.32 -19.04
C ALA A 588 -0.27 -20.91 -18.85
N ALA A 589 0.66 -20.47 -19.72
CA ALA A 589 1.23 -19.12 -19.65
C ALA A 589 0.19 -18.03 -19.98
N LEU A 590 -0.66 -18.30 -20.97
CA LEU A 590 -1.76 -17.43 -21.38
C LEU A 590 -2.82 -17.29 -20.29
N GLN A 591 -3.13 -18.36 -19.55
CA GLN A 591 -4.04 -18.27 -18.42
C GLN A 591 -3.44 -17.43 -17.28
N LYS A 592 -2.18 -17.65 -16.90
CA LYS A 592 -1.48 -16.80 -15.92
C LYS A 592 -1.48 -15.32 -16.33
N ALA A 593 -1.25 -15.03 -17.61
CA ALA A 593 -1.32 -13.67 -18.14
C ALA A 593 -2.72 -13.07 -17.96
N LYS A 594 -3.78 -13.82 -18.27
CA LYS A 594 -5.19 -13.41 -18.05
C LYS A 594 -5.49 -13.21 -16.55
N ASP A 595 -4.99 -14.07 -15.67
CA ASP A 595 -5.16 -13.96 -14.21
C ASP A 595 -4.45 -12.71 -13.64
N VAL A 596 -3.23 -12.43 -14.09
CA VAL A 596 -2.46 -11.24 -13.67
C VAL A 596 -3.06 -9.94 -14.23
N LEU A 597 -3.63 -9.96 -15.43
CA LEU A 597 -4.43 -8.84 -15.94
C LEU A 597 -5.68 -8.61 -15.09
N ALA A 598 -6.38 -9.67 -14.68
CA ALA A 598 -7.60 -9.60 -13.88
C ALA A 598 -7.37 -9.20 -12.41
N LYS A 599 -6.15 -9.34 -11.88
CA LYS A 599 -5.76 -8.97 -10.50
C LYS A 599 -5.46 -7.46 -10.39
N PRO A 600 -6.27 -6.64 -9.68
CA PRO A 600 -6.00 -5.19 -9.58
C PRO A 600 -4.72 -4.87 -8.79
N THR A 601 -4.37 -5.74 -7.84
CA THR A 601 -3.19 -5.64 -6.98
C THR A 601 -1.98 -6.42 -7.51
N ALA A 602 -1.90 -6.63 -8.83
CA ALA A 602 -0.72 -7.22 -9.46
C ALA A 602 0.49 -6.28 -9.34
N THR A 603 1.63 -6.78 -8.85
CA THR A 603 2.88 -6.00 -8.85
C THR A 603 3.48 -5.92 -10.25
N GLN A 604 4.34 -4.93 -10.50
CA GLN A 604 5.01 -4.82 -11.80
C GLN A 604 5.86 -6.07 -12.10
N ASP A 605 6.44 -6.70 -11.07
CA ASP A 605 7.21 -7.94 -11.22
C ASP A 605 6.33 -9.13 -11.63
N GLU A 606 5.10 -9.23 -11.11
CA GLU A 606 4.12 -10.24 -11.55
C GLU A 606 3.70 -10.02 -13.01
N VAL A 607 3.48 -8.76 -13.41
CA VAL A 607 3.12 -8.39 -14.79
C VAL A 607 4.26 -8.69 -15.76
N ASN A 608 5.48 -8.25 -15.44
CA ASN A 608 6.67 -8.47 -16.26
C ASN A 608 6.94 -9.98 -16.42
N LYS A 609 6.89 -10.74 -15.31
CA LYS A 609 7.07 -12.19 -15.33
C LYS A 609 5.99 -12.90 -16.16
N ALA A 610 4.73 -12.47 -16.08
CA ALA A 610 3.66 -13.06 -16.89
C ALA A 610 3.85 -12.78 -18.40
N LEU A 611 4.37 -11.60 -18.75
CA LEU A 611 4.74 -11.26 -20.13
C LEU A 611 5.92 -12.10 -20.62
N ASP A 612 6.97 -12.27 -19.81
CA ASP A 612 8.13 -13.09 -20.14
C ASP A 612 7.76 -14.58 -20.28
N GLU A 613 6.93 -15.13 -19.39
CA GLU A 613 6.44 -16.51 -19.49
C GLU A 613 5.59 -16.71 -20.76
N LEU A 614 4.70 -15.76 -21.10
CA LEU A 614 3.89 -15.82 -22.32
C LEU A 614 4.73 -15.67 -23.61
N ASN A 615 5.68 -14.74 -23.63
CA ASN A 615 6.61 -14.57 -24.76
C ASN A 615 7.47 -15.83 -24.97
N LYS A 616 8.03 -16.39 -23.89
CA LYS A 616 8.82 -17.62 -23.94
C LYS A 616 7.99 -18.80 -24.42
N ALA A 617 6.75 -18.93 -23.98
CA ALA A 617 5.87 -20.02 -24.40
C ALA A 617 5.45 -19.90 -25.89
N ARG A 618 5.43 -18.68 -26.47
CA ARG A 618 5.15 -18.49 -27.91
C ARG A 618 6.33 -18.77 -28.85
N ALA A 619 7.57 -18.75 -28.35
CA ALA A 619 8.77 -18.88 -29.19
C ALA A 619 8.91 -20.20 -29.98
N PRO A 620 8.55 -21.39 -29.45
CA PRO A 620 8.68 -22.66 -30.18
C PRO A 620 7.83 -22.71 -31.46
N PHE A 621 6.64 -22.09 -31.46
CA PHE A 621 5.74 -22.09 -32.61
C PHE A 621 6.30 -21.35 -33.84
N ALA A 622 7.24 -20.43 -33.64
CA ALA A 622 7.92 -19.73 -34.73
C ALA A 622 9.16 -20.49 -35.27
N SER A 623 9.58 -21.58 -34.62
CA SER A 623 10.90 -22.19 -34.84
C SER A 623 10.91 -23.71 -34.84
N GLU A 624 10.45 -24.35 -33.78
CA GLU A 624 10.42 -25.81 -33.61
C GLU A 624 9.15 -26.44 -34.20
N ASP A 625 8.00 -25.79 -34.00
CA ASP A 625 6.69 -26.24 -34.52
C ASP A 625 6.35 -25.56 -35.86
N ALA A 626 7.32 -24.88 -36.47
CA ALA A 626 7.20 -24.32 -37.81
C ALA A 626 6.94 -25.41 -38.86
N THR A 627 6.23 -25.04 -39.93
CA THR A 627 5.88 -25.94 -41.04
C THR A 627 7.13 -26.44 -41.74
N ASP A 628 7.28 -27.75 -41.84
CA ASP A 628 8.37 -28.41 -42.53
C ASP A 628 8.03 -28.60 -44.00
N LEU A 629 8.65 -27.76 -44.84
CA LEU A 629 8.49 -27.76 -46.30
C LEU A 629 9.42 -28.77 -47.00
N ALA A 630 10.43 -29.34 -46.33
CA ALA A 630 11.44 -30.15 -46.98
C ALA A 630 10.88 -31.40 -47.68
N PRO A 631 9.96 -32.19 -47.07
CA PRO A 631 9.37 -33.36 -47.74
C PRO A 631 8.59 -33.01 -49.03
N LEU A 632 8.05 -31.79 -49.14
CA LEU A 632 7.37 -31.31 -50.34
C LEU A 632 8.36 -30.82 -51.39
N LYS A 633 9.44 -30.14 -51.00
CA LYS A 633 10.54 -29.80 -51.91
C LYS A 633 11.18 -31.06 -52.52
N ASP A 634 11.43 -32.08 -51.72
CA ASP A 634 12.01 -33.34 -52.19
C ASP A 634 11.10 -34.07 -53.18
N SER A 635 9.79 -34.11 -52.91
CA SER A 635 8.78 -34.61 -53.85
C SER A 635 8.76 -33.79 -55.14
N LEU A 636 8.74 -32.45 -55.07
CA LEU A 636 8.75 -31.59 -56.25
C LEU A 636 10.02 -31.75 -57.10
N ASN A 637 11.18 -31.88 -56.46
CA ASN A 637 12.45 -32.08 -57.15
C ASN A 637 12.56 -33.46 -57.80
N LYS A 638 12.05 -34.51 -57.15
CA LYS A 638 12.10 -35.89 -57.68
C LYS A 638 11.03 -36.19 -58.71
N ASN A 639 9.79 -35.76 -58.45
CA ASN A 639 8.58 -36.17 -59.18
C ASN A 639 8.00 -35.05 -60.07
N GLY A 640 8.42 -33.79 -59.88
CA GLY A 640 7.69 -32.62 -60.35
C GLY A 640 8.13 -31.96 -61.67
N GLN A 641 8.94 -32.61 -62.51
CA GLN A 641 9.37 -32.03 -63.79
C GLN A 641 9.31 -33.03 -64.96
N VAL A 642 8.24 -33.83 -65.03
CA VAL A 642 7.89 -34.62 -66.22
C VAL A 642 7.56 -33.66 -67.37
N GLU A 643 8.20 -33.84 -68.52
CA GLU A 643 7.87 -33.05 -69.70
C GLU A 643 6.52 -33.45 -70.30
N LYS A 644 5.77 -32.47 -70.82
CA LYS A 644 4.53 -32.74 -71.58
C LYS A 644 4.77 -33.45 -72.92
N THR A 645 6.03 -33.56 -73.34
CA THR A 645 6.55 -34.32 -74.48
C THR A 645 6.99 -35.74 -74.12
N ALA A 646 7.18 -36.06 -72.83
CA ALA A 646 7.65 -37.37 -72.40
C ALA A 646 6.57 -38.45 -72.64
N PRO A 647 6.94 -39.68 -73.05
CA PRO A 647 5.99 -40.77 -73.30
C PRO A 647 5.02 -41.02 -72.14
N ILE A 648 5.49 -40.99 -70.89
CA ILE A 648 4.65 -41.16 -69.69
C ILE A 648 3.54 -40.10 -69.54
N TYR A 649 3.71 -38.89 -70.09
CA TYR A 649 2.66 -37.86 -70.11
C TYR A 649 1.76 -37.99 -71.34
N VAL A 650 2.36 -38.22 -72.52
CA VAL A 650 1.62 -38.30 -73.80
C VAL A 650 0.73 -39.55 -73.90
N ASN A 651 1.14 -40.66 -73.28
CA ASN A 651 0.37 -41.90 -73.21
C ASN A 651 -0.71 -41.90 -72.10
N ALA A 652 -0.75 -40.87 -71.24
CA ALA A 652 -1.69 -40.79 -70.10
C ALA A 652 -3.08 -40.30 -70.51
N THR A 653 -4.07 -40.51 -69.64
CA THR A 653 -5.41 -39.92 -69.86
C THR A 653 -5.38 -38.41 -69.59
N GLY A 654 -6.33 -37.68 -70.17
CA GLY A 654 -6.48 -36.23 -69.89
C GLY A 654 -6.78 -35.92 -68.41
N GLU A 655 -7.32 -36.89 -67.67
CA GLU A 655 -7.54 -36.78 -66.21
C GLU A 655 -6.22 -36.94 -65.44
N GLU A 656 -5.37 -37.90 -65.83
CA GLU A 656 -4.04 -38.12 -65.23
C GLU A 656 -3.09 -36.94 -65.50
N GLN A 657 -3.13 -36.40 -66.72
CA GLN A 657 -2.40 -35.18 -67.09
C GLN A 657 -2.85 -33.97 -66.24
N GLN A 658 -4.17 -33.79 -66.07
CA GLN A 658 -4.70 -32.70 -65.24
C GLN A 658 -4.40 -32.87 -63.76
N ALA A 659 -4.47 -34.10 -63.22
CA ALA A 659 -4.13 -34.39 -61.83
C ALA A 659 -2.66 -34.06 -61.54
N TYR A 660 -1.75 -34.40 -62.45
CA TYR A 660 -0.33 -34.07 -62.33
C TYR A 660 -0.10 -32.55 -62.40
N ASP A 661 -0.63 -31.87 -63.43
CA ASP A 661 -0.55 -30.41 -63.58
C ASP A 661 -1.08 -29.66 -62.33
N GLN A 662 -2.19 -30.13 -61.75
CA GLN A 662 -2.81 -29.50 -60.57
C GLN A 662 -2.02 -29.78 -59.29
N ALA A 663 -1.55 -31.01 -59.07
CA ALA A 663 -0.72 -31.35 -57.91
C ALA A 663 0.60 -30.58 -57.94
N MET A 664 1.21 -30.44 -59.13
CA MET A 664 2.37 -29.59 -59.37
C MET A 664 2.11 -28.14 -58.96
N LYS A 665 1.05 -27.53 -59.48
CA LYS A 665 0.72 -26.15 -59.14
C LYS A 665 0.40 -25.98 -57.64
N ALA A 666 -0.31 -26.91 -57.02
CA ALA A 666 -0.62 -26.86 -55.60
C ALA A 666 0.64 -26.93 -54.72
N ALA A 667 1.59 -27.80 -55.06
CA ALA A 667 2.89 -27.86 -54.39
C ALA A 667 3.71 -26.57 -54.57
N GLU A 668 3.77 -26.06 -55.80
CA GLU A 668 4.47 -24.80 -56.11
C GLU A 668 3.85 -23.57 -55.44
N ASP A 669 2.52 -23.47 -55.36
CA ASP A 669 1.84 -22.34 -54.72
C ASP A 669 2.00 -22.41 -53.19
N LEU A 670 1.90 -23.60 -52.60
CA LEU A 670 2.00 -23.80 -51.15
C LEU A 670 3.42 -23.54 -50.62
N LEU A 671 4.47 -23.87 -51.38
CA LEU A 671 5.85 -23.49 -51.03
C LEU A 671 6.06 -21.96 -50.94
N LYS A 672 5.16 -21.16 -51.55
CA LYS A 672 5.19 -19.69 -51.54
C LYS A 672 4.23 -19.07 -50.51
N ASP A 673 3.38 -19.84 -49.85
CA ASP A 673 2.44 -19.33 -48.84
C ASP A 673 3.09 -19.32 -47.44
N PRO A 674 3.35 -18.14 -46.82
CA PRO A 674 3.88 -18.06 -45.47
C PRO A 674 2.91 -18.56 -44.39
N ASN A 675 1.66 -18.89 -44.76
CA ASN A 675 0.64 -19.46 -43.88
C ASN A 675 0.40 -20.96 -44.10
N ALA A 676 1.20 -21.62 -44.96
CA ALA A 676 1.09 -23.06 -45.23
C ALA A 676 1.18 -23.89 -43.93
N THR A 677 0.19 -24.75 -43.67
CA THR A 677 0.21 -25.69 -42.54
C THR A 677 0.78 -27.04 -42.96
N GLN A 678 1.33 -27.79 -42.00
CA GLN A 678 1.91 -29.11 -42.24
C GLN A 678 0.90 -30.08 -42.88
N SER A 679 -0.37 -30.00 -42.49
CA SER A 679 -1.45 -30.81 -43.06
C SER A 679 -1.64 -30.54 -44.56
N GLN A 680 -1.59 -29.27 -44.99
CA GLN A 680 -1.63 -28.90 -46.41
C GLN A 680 -0.37 -29.41 -47.15
N VAL A 681 0.81 -29.31 -46.54
CA VAL A 681 2.09 -29.74 -47.12
C VAL A 681 2.11 -31.24 -47.37
N ASN A 682 1.68 -32.04 -46.39
CA ASN A 682 1.58 -33.49 -46.51
C ASN A 682 0.57 -33.89 -47.60
N ALA A 683 -0.57 -33.19 -47.68
CA ALA A 683 -1.60 -33.42 -48.70
C ALA A 683 -1.09 -33.10 -50.12
N ALA A 684 -0.43 -31.96 -50.31
CA ALA A 684 0.18 -31.57 -51.59
C ALA A 684 1.27 -32.57 -52.02
N LYS A 685 2.14 -32.98 -51.08
CA LYS A 685 3.17 -34.00 -51.33
C LYS A 685 2.55 -35.31 -51.81
N LYS A 686 1.54 -35.81 -51.09
CA LYS A 686 0.87 -37.07 -51.45
C LYS A 686 0.18 -36.98 -52.81
N ALA A 687 -0.48 -35.85 -53.11
CA ALA A 687 -1.14 -35.66 -54.41
C ALA A 687 -0.14 -35.69 -55.57
N LEU A 688 1.05 -35.09 -55.42
CA LEU A 688 2.10 -35.11 -56.43
C LEU A 688 2.72 -36.50 -56.60
N ASP A 689 3.02 -37.18 -55.49
CA ASP A 689 3.56 -38.54 -55.48
C ASP A 689 2.56 -39.54 -56.13
N ASP A 690 1.26 -39.45 -55.77
CA ASP A 690 0.19 -40.27 -56.36
C ASP A 690 0.04 -40.02 -57.86
N ALA A 691 0.07 -38.75 -58.30
CA ALA A 691 -0.10 -38.37 -59.70
C ALA A 691 1.09 -38.79 -60.56
N LYS A 692 2.34 -38.63 -60.08
CA LYS A 692 3.54 -39.16 -60.76
C LYS A 692 3.47 -40.69 -60.88
N ALA A 693 3.04 -41.38 -59.82
CA ALA A 693 2.84 -42.82 -59.82
C ALA A 693 1.64 -43.29 -60.69
N ALA A 694 0.80 -42.38 -61.20
CA ALA A 694 -0.16 -42.69 -62.26
C ALA A 694 0.50 -42.58 -63.64
N LEU A 695 1.25 -41.50 -63.92
CA LEU A 695 1.99 -41.32 -65.18
C LEU A 695 3.03 -42.43 -65.41
N ASP A 696 3.73 -42.89 -64.36
CA ASP A 696 4.74 -43.96 -64.48
C ASP A 696 4.16 -45.32 -64.92
N LYS A 697 2.83 -45.50 -64.85
CA LYS A 697 2.11 -46.69 -65.39
C LYS A 697 1.82 -46.57 -66.89
N ARG A 698 2.13 -45.43 -67.51
CA ARG A 698 1.91 -45.08 -68.93
C ARG A 698 3.18 -45.16 -69.77
N ALA A 699 4.26 -45.71 -69.21
CA ALA A 699 5.49 -46.07 -69.90
C ALA A 699 5.20 -46.87 -71.19
N THR A 700 5.83 -46.48 -72.30
CA THR A 700 5.62 -47.15 -73.61
C THR A 700 6.03 -48.62 -73.56
N ASP A 701 5.08 -49.52 -73.77
CA ASP A 701 5.25 -50.96 -73.86
C ASP A 701 5.77 -51.37 -75.25
N LYS A 702 7.10 -51.43 -75.38
CA LYS A 702 7.80 -51.87 -76.59
C LYS A 702 7.86 -53.40 -76.78
N THR A 703 7.39 -54.21 -75.82
CA THR A 703 7.60 -55.68 -75.82
C THR A 703 7.09 -56.35 -77.09
N LYS A 704 5.86 -56.02 -77.53
CA LYS A 704 5.20 -56.58 -78.71
C LYS A 704 5.90 -56.24 -80.03
N LEU A 705 6.47 -55.03 -80.12
CA LEU A 705 7.22 -54.57 -81.29
C LEU A 705 8.62 -55.20 -81.33
N SER A 706 9.27 -55.33 -80.16
CA SER A 706 10.56 -56.01 -80.02
C SER A 706 10.45 -57.50 -80.37
N ALA A 707 9.40 -58.16 -79.87
CA ALA A 707 9.03 -59.52 -80.25
C ALA A 707 8.85 -59.66 -81.78
N ALA A 708 8.04 -58.79 -82.40
CA ALA A 708 7.79 -58.83 -83.85
C ALA A 708 9.06 -58.59 -84.69
N VAL A 709 9.85 -57.55 -84.39
CA VAL A 709 11.11 -57.28 -85.12
C VAL A 709 12.10 -58.44 -84.98
N THR A 710 12.20 -59.05 -83.79
CA THR A 710 13.11 -60.17 -83.54
C THR A 710 12.58 -61.51 -84.09
N ALA A 711 11.26 -61.66 -84.27
CA ALA A 711 10.67 -62.81 -84.95
C ALA A 711 10.85 -62.78 -86.48
N SER A 712 11.08 -61.59 -87.05
CA SER A 712 11.09 -61.39 -88.49
C SER A 712 12.29 -62.07 -89.19
N VAL A 713 12.04 -62.93 -90.18
CA VAL A 713 13.11 -63.75 -90.81
C VAL A 713 14.08 -62.92 -91.64
N ASP A 714 13.54 -61.98 -92.42
CA ASP A 714 14.32 -61.08 -93.29
C ASP A 714 14.81 -59.82 -92.56
N ASN A 715 14.89 -59.88 -91.22
CA ASN A 715 15.49 -58.87 -90.35
C ASN A 715 17.01 -58.71 -90.60
N ASN A 716 17.65 -59.76 -91.11
CA ASN A 716 19.06 -59.81 -91.46
C ASN A 716 19.35 -59.22 -92.86
N ASP A 717 20.57 -58.73 -93.08
CA ASP A 717 20.98 -58.05 -94.32
C ASP A 717 20.92 -58.96 -95.58
N GLY A 718 20.88 -60.28 -95.41
CA GLY A 718 20.81 -61.26 -96.49
C GLY A 718 19.40 -61.55 -97.02
N LYS A 719 18.35 -61.19 -96.26
CA LYS A 719 16.92 -61.31 -96.62
C LYS A 719 16.60 -62.63 -97.35
N THR A 720 16.88 -63.71 -96.63
CA THR A 720 17.05 -65.05 -97.18
C THR A 720 15.77 -65.86 -97.35
N SER A 721 14.60 -65.37 -96.90
CA SER A 721 13.34 -66.13 -97.02
C SER A 721 12.94 -66.36 -98.48
N VAL A 722 12.26 -67.47 -98.73
CA VAL A 722 11.72 -67.76 -100.07
C VAL A 722 10.61 -66.78 -100.46
N PHE A 723 9.83 -66.26 -99.51
CA PHE A 723 8.79 -65.27 -99.77
C PHE A 723 9.35 -63.94 -100.25
N TYR A 724 10.41 -63.43 -99.59
CA TYR A 724 11.06 -62.19 -99.99
C TYR A 724 11.75 -62.33 -101.36
N LYS A 725 12.39 -63.48 -101.61
CA LYS A 725 12.94 -63.83 -102.94
C LYS A 725 11.86 -63.91 -104.01
N ASN A 726 10.71 -64.53 -103.72
CA ASN A 726 9.55 -64.62 -104.62
C ASN A 726 8.95 -63.23 -104.88
N ALA A 727 8.85 -62.37 -103.86
CA ALA A 727 8.35 -61.01 -103.96
C ALA A 727 9.24 -60.07 -104.81
N LYS A 728 10.57 -60.21 -104.72
CA LYS A 728 11.52 -59.45 -105.56
C LYS A 728 11.74 -60.06 -106.96
N ASN A 729 11.28 -61.28 -107.23
CA ASN A 729 11.43 -61.94 -108.53
C ASN A 729 10.31 -61.50 -109.50
N PRO A 730 10.60 -60.70 -110.56
CA PRO A 730 9.58 -60.18 -111.46
C PRO A 730 8.89 -61.26 -112.32
N ASN A 731 9.47 -62.47 -112.39
CA ASN A 731 8.95 -63.61 -113.13
C ASN A 731 8.26 -64.66 -112.24
N TYR A 732 8.10 -64.40 -110.93
CA TYR A 732 7.44 -65.33 -110.02
C TYR A 732 5.94 -65.46 -110.31
N LYS A 733 5.45 -66.71 -110.40
CA LYS A 733 4.03 -67.00 -110.62
C LYS A 733 3.27 -67.00 -109.29
N VAL A 734 2.69 -65.85 -108.97
CA VAL A 734 1.90 -65.60 -107.75
C VAL A 734 0.80 -66.67 -107.53
N PRO A 735 0.65 -67.22 -106.30
CA PRO A 735 -0.38 -68.21 -105.97
C PRO A 735 -1.82 -67.73 -106.21
N ALA A 736 -2.72 -68.69 -106.48
CA ALA A 736 -4.13 -68.41 -106.70
C ALA A 736 -4.79 -67.83 -105.44
N GLY A 737 -5.39 -66.64 -105.56
CA GLY A 737 -6.01 -65.89 -104.45
C GLY A 737 -5.22 -64.66 -104.03
N THR A 738 -3.96 -64.52 -104.44
CA THR A 738 -3.12 -63.34 -104.19
C THR A 738 -3.11 -62.44 -105.43
N ASP A 739 -3.30 -61.12 -105.27
CA ASP A 739 -3.24 -60.16 -106.39
C ASP A 739 -1.80 -60.04 -106.94
N PRO A 740 -1.56 -60.36 -108.23
CA PRO A 740 -0.23 -60.24 -108.84
C PRO A 740 0.30 -58.81 -108.97
N GLN A 741 -0.54 -57.78 -108.86
CA GLN A 741 -0.08 -56.39 -108.89
C GLN A 741 0.33 -55.89 -107.50
N ALA A 742 -0.45 -56.17 -106.44
CA ALA A 742 -0.07 -55.90 -105.07
C ALA A 742 1.19 -56.68 -104.64
N ALA A 743 1.34 -57.95 -105.07
CA ALA A 743 2.46 -58.83 -104.73
C ALA A 743 3.84 -58.18 -104.98
N LYS A 744 3.98 -57.43 -106.07
CA LYS A 744 5.23 -56.74 -106.44
C LYS A 744 5.69 -55.70 -105.41
N GLY A 745 4.76 -55.17 -104.61
CA GLY A 745 5.04 -54.20 -103.56
C GLY A 745 5.28 -54.80 -102.17
N PHE A 746 5.07 -56.11 -101.96
CA PHE A 746 5.12 -56.71 -100.62
C PHE A 746 6.51 -56.63 -99.98
N ALA A 747 7.57 -56.84 -100.76
CA ALA A 747 8.94 -56.72 -100.24
C ALA A 747 9.31 -55.26 -99.87
N ASP A 748 8.85 -54.28 -100.64
CA ASP A 748 9.12 -52.85 -100.37
C ASP A 748 8.28 -52.35 -99.18
N ALA A 749 7.05 -52.86 -99.03
CA ALA A 749 6.20 -52.61 -97.88
C ALA A 749 6.79 -53.24 -96.60
N TYR A 750 7.33 -54.45 -96.69
CA TYR A 750 8.06 -55.11 -95.60
C TYR A 750 9.32 -54.33 -95.21
N ASP A 751 10.17 -53.99 -96.19
CA ASP A 751 11.41 -53.24 -95.95
C ASP A 751 11.13 -51.93 -95.18
N LYS A 752 10.10 -51.19 -95.62
CA LYS A 752 9.66 -49.95 -94.98
C LYS A 752 9.05 -50.18 -93.59
N ALA A 753 8.27 -51.25 -93.41
CA ALA A 753 7.65 -51.57 -92.12
C ALA A 753 8.69 -52.00 -91.08
N LEU A 754 9.65 -52.83 -91.47
CA LEU A 754 10.79 -53.25 -90.65
C LEU A 754 11.69 -52.06 -90.30
N GLU A 755 12.02 -51.20 -91.26
CA GLU A 755 12.83 -49.99 -91.01
C GLU A 755 12.12 -49.05 -90.02
N ASN A 756 10.81 -48.84 -90.18
CA ASN A 756 10.01 -48.05 -89.25
C ASN A 756 9.93 -48.69 -87.87
N ALA A 757 9.73 -50.01 -87.78
CA ALA A 757 9.72 -50.75 -86.52
C ALA A 757 11.08 -50.65 -85.78
N LYS A 758 12.20 -50.80 -86.49
CA LYS A 758 13.56 -50.59 -85.94
C LYS A 758 13.74 -49.16 -85.42
N LYS A 759 13.27 -48.14 -86.15
CA LYS A 759 13.30 -46.72 -85.72
C LYS A 759 12.47 -46.49 -84.46
N VAL A 760 11.24 -47.00 -84.41
CA VAL A 760 10.32 -46.83 -83.25
C VAL A 760 10.80 -47.61 -82.01
N LEU A 761 11.53 -48.72 -82.17
CA LEU A 761 12.22 -49.36 -81.06
C LEU A 761 13.40 -48.52 -80.55
N ALA A 762 14.24 -48.02 -81.45
CA ALA A 762 15.43 -47.23 -81.10
C ALA A 762 15.10 -45.83 -80.53
N ASP A 763 13.94 -45.26 -80.88
CA ASP A 763 13.49 -43.94 -80.42
C ASP A 763 13.10 -43.96 -78.93
N PRO A 764 13.84 -43.25 -78.05
CA PRO A 764 13.54 -43.20 -76.62
C PRO A 764 12.37 -42.28 -76.27
N GLN A 765 11.69 -41.65 -77.23
CA GLN A 765 10.48 -40.83 -77.02
C GLN A 765 9.27 -41.34 -77.83
N ALA A 766 9.34 -42.57 -78.34
CA ALA A 766 8.21 -43.22 -79.01
C ALA A 766 7.00 -43.36 -78.07
N THR A 767 5.84 -42.88 -78.52
CA THR A 767 4.54 -43.07 -77.87
C THR A 767 4.00 -44.49 -78.08
N GLN A 768 3.08 -44.94 -77.21
CA GLN A 768 2.43 -46.24 -77.38
C GLN A 768 1.72 -46.35 -78.74
N LYS A 769 1.12 -45.26 -79.21
CA LYS A 769 0.46 -45.22 -80.52
C LYS A 769 1.44 -45.54 -81.66
N GLN A 770 2.64 -44.95 -81.67
CA GLN A 770 3.65 -45.24 -82.69
C GLN A 770 4.11 -46.70 -82.63
N VAL A 771 4.23 -47.27 -81.43
CA VAL A 771 4.59 -48.68 -81.23
C VAL A 771 3.50 -49.62 -81.74
N ASP A 772 2.24 -49.35 -81.44
CA ASP A 772 1.09 -50.15 -81.89
C ASP A 772 0.92 -50.06 -83.42
N GLU A 773 1.03 -48.85 -84.00
CA GLU A 773 0.99 -48.62 -85.45
C GLU A 773 2.14 -49.33 -86.18
N ALA A 774 3.37 -49.26 -85.65
CA ALA A 774 4.52 -49.98 -86.20
C ALA A 774 4.37 -51.50 -86.09
N THR A 775 3.83 -52.01 -84.98
CA THR A 775 3.59 -53.45 -84.77
C THR A 775 2.57 -53.97 -85.77
N ALA A 776 1.47 -53.24 -85.97
CA ALA A 776 0.43 -53.60 -86.94
C ALA A 776 0.95 -53.54 -88.38
N ALA A 777 1.76 -52.53 -88.72
CA ALA A 777 2.36 -52.41 -90.05
C ALA A 777 3.32 -53.56 -90.38
N LEU A 778 4.21 -53.94 -89.45
CA LEU A 778 5.16 -55.04 -89.64
C LEU A 778 4.43 -56.38 -89.79
N LYS A 779 3.56 -56.75 -88.84
CA LYS A 779 2.81 -58.01 -88.88
C LYS A 779 1.93 -58.13 -90.13
N LYS A 780 1.38 -57.02 -90.62
CA LYS A 780 0.65 -57.01 -91.90
C LYS A 780 1.57 -57.28 -93.09
N ALA A 781 2.74 -56.66 -93.16
CA ALA A 781 3.67 -56.83 -94.27
C ALA A 781 4.27 -58.25 -94.32
N GLU A 782 4.53 -58.86 -93.16
CA GLU A 782 4.93 -60.26 -93.03
C GLU A 782 3.81 -61.21 -93.52
N ALA A 783 2.58 -61.00 -93.05
CA ALA A 783 1.42 -61.78 -93.50
C ALA A 783 1.06 -61.54 -94.99
N ASP A 784 1.47 -60.42 -95.59
CA ASP A 784 1.38 -60.20 -97.03
C ASP A 784 2.49 -60.95 -97.79
N LEU A 785 3.75 -60.90 -97.32
CA LEU A 785 4.85 -61.70 -97.91
C LEU A 785 4.55 -63.20 -97.92
N GLN A 786 4.08 -63.76 -96.81
CA GLN A 786 3.79 -65.20 -96.66
C GLN A 786 2.74 -65.74 -97.67
N LYS A 787 1.95 -64.86 -98.33
CA LYS A 787 1.04 -65.22 -99.43
C LYS A 787 1.76 -65.55 -100.75
N LEU A 788 3.07 -65.39 -100.79
CA LEU A 788 3.97 -65.76 -101.89
C LEU A 788 4.77 -67.03 -101.58
N SER A 789 4.19 -67.91 -100.75
CA SER A 789 4.68 -69.27 -100.54
C SER A 789 4.63 -70.08 -101.84
N SER A 790 5.70 -70.81 -102.12
CA SER A 790 5.83 -71.71 -103.28
C SER A 790 5.40 -73.14 -102.95
N ASP A 791 5.55 -73.56 -101.70
CA ASP A 791 5.31 -74.91 -101.19
C ASP A 791 4.84 -74.84 -99.72
N PRO A 792 3.90 -75.67 -99.26
CA PRO A 792 3.52 -75.73 -97.85
C PRO A 792 4.69 -75.84 -96.86
N LYS A 793 5.82 -76.48 -97.23
CA LYS A 793 7.02 -76.53 -96.38
C LYS A 793 7.64 -75.17 -96.10
N ASP A 794 7.52 -74.22 -97.04
CA ASP A 794 8.26 -72.95 -97.02
C ASP A 794 7.97 -72.20 -95.71
N LEU A 795 6.70 -72.22 -95.29
CA LEU A 795 6.20 -71.60 -94.06
C LEU A 795 6.65 -72.34 -92.80
N ILE A 796 6.96 -73.64 -92.88
CA ILE A 796 7.36 -74.45 -91.71
C ILE A 796 8.89 -74.36 -91.52
N GLU A 797 9.65 -74.37 -92.61
CA GLU A 797 11.06 -73.98 -92.58
C GLU A 797 11.23 -72.53 -92.09
N GLU A 798 10.34 -71.62 -92.48
CA GLU A 798 10.29 -70.25 -91.94
C GLU A 798 10.14 -70.24 -90.42
N VAL A 799 9.03 -70.74 -89.84
CA VAL A 799 8.82 -70.65 -88.38
C VAL A 799 9.86 -71.49 -87.61
N ASN A 800 10.35 -72.60 -88.17
CA ASN A 800 11.45 -73.35 -87.57
C ASN A 800 12.75 -72.53 -87.52
N ASN A 801 13.07 -71.76 -88.57
CA ASN A 801 14.21 -70.85 -88.56
C ASN A 801 13.99 -69.68 -87.59
N GLN A 802 12.78 -69.13 -87.48
CA GLN A 802 12.45 -68.07 -86.49
C GLN A 802 12.69 -68.51 -85.03
N ILE A 803 12.66 -69.82 -84.76
CA ILE A 803 12.73 -70.40 -83.42
C ILE A 803 14.09 -71.02 -83.12
N THR A 804 14.74 -71.65 -84.10
CA THR A 804 16.06 -72.28 -83.92
C THR A 804 17.24 -71.29 -83.94
N VAL A 805 17.00 -70.00 -84.22
CA VAL A 805 18.02 -68.94 -84.09
C VAL A 805 18.47 -68.77 -82.63
N GLN A 806 19.68 -69.26 -82.35
CA GLN A 806 20.39 -69.06 -81.09
C GLN A 806 20.86 -67.60 -80.96
N GLY A 807 19.93 -66.70 -80.65
CA GLY A 807 20.19 -65.26 -80.52
C GLY A 807 19.01 -64.40 -80.05
N LEU A 808 17.78 -64.94 -79.96
CA LEU A 808 16.60 -64.18 -79.51
C LEU A 808 16.77 -63.70 -78.04
N PRO A 809 16.71 -62.37 -77.75
CA PRO A 809 16.79 -61.87 -76.37
C PRO A 809 15.67 -62.44 -75.48
N ALA A 810 14.46 -62.59 -76.02
CA ALA A 810 13.33 -63.19 -75.31
C ALA A 810 13.59 -64.64 -74.86
N PHE A 811 14.34 -65.43 -75.63
CA PHE A 811 14.73 -66.78 -75.26
C PHE A 811 15.85 -66.80 -74.20
N ALA A 812 16.80 -65.86 -74.29
CA ALA A 812 17.79 -65.65 -73.23
C ALA A 812 17.11 -65.27 -71.89
N ASN A 813 16.17 -64.32 -71.94
CA ASN A 813 15.36 -63.90 -70.79
C ASN A 813 14.56 -65.08 -70.19
N LEU A 814 13.90 -65.89 -71.02
CA LEU A 814 13.20 -67.11 -70.60
C LEU A 814 14.14 -68.07 -69.87
N LYS A 815 15.32 -68.36 -70.45
CA LYS A 815 16.30 -69.29 -69.87
C LYS A 815 16.90 -68.78 -68.57
N GLU A 816 17.28 -67.51 -68.49
CA GLU A 816 17.79 -66.89 -67.27
C GLU A 816 16.71 -66.90 -66.18
N LYS A 817 15.46 -66.55 -66.51
CA LYS A 817 14.35 -66.54 -65.56
C LYS A 817 13.97 -67.93 -65.08
N ALA A 818 14.02 -68.95 -65.94
CA ALA A 818 13.85 -70.35 -65.56
C ALA A 818 14.95 -70.82 -64.59
N GLN A 819 16.20 -70.42 -64.81
CA GLN A 819 17.33 -70.71 -63.93
C GLN A 819 17.22 -69.97 -62.59
N LYS A 820 16.74 -68.72 -62.58
CA LYS A 820 16.61 -67.83 -61.42
C LYS A 820 15.43 -68.17 -60.52
N ASP A 821 14.28 -68.51 -61.10
CA ASP A 821 13.04 -68.84 -60.38
C ASP A 821 12.94 -70.33 -60.00
N GLY A 822 13.80 -71.19 -60.56
CA GLY A 822 13.88 -72.62 -60.28
C GLY A 822 12.94 -73.51 -61.12
N ALA A 823 13.10 -74.82 -60.98
CA ALA A 823 12.50 -75.83 -61.87
C ALA A 823 10.96 -75.89 -61.82
N ASP A 824 10.34 -75.52 -60.71
CA ASP A 824 8.86 -75.46 -60.57
C ASP A 824 8.25 -74.16 -61.11
N SER A 825 9.06 -73.19 -61.55
CA SER A 825 8.58 -71.90 -62.05
C SER A 825 7.81 -72.04 -63.37
N GLN A 826 6.97 -71.04 -63.67
CA GLN A 826 6.31 -70.97 -64.97
C GLN A 826 7.32 -70.79 -66.12
N ALA A 827 8.46 -70.13 -65.88
CA ALA A 827 9.51 -69.98 -66.87
C ALA A 827 10.18 -71.33 -67.21
N ALA A 828 10.46 -72.18 -66.21
CA ALA A 828 10.97 -73.52 -66.45
C ALA A 828 9.96 -74.41 -67.20
N LYS A 829 8.66 -74.27 -66.91
CA LYS A 829 7.57 -74.97 -67.60
C LYS A 829 7.39 -74.50 -69.04
N ASP A 830 7.40 -73.18 -69.29
CA ASP A 830 7.31 -72.61 -70.63
C ASP A 830 8.55 -72.97 -71.48
N LEU A 831 9.74 -73.05 -70.87
CA LEU A 831 10.97 -73.53 -71.52
C LEU A 831 10.91 -75.01 -71.90
N ALA A 832 10.45 -75.89 -70.99
CA ALA A 832 10.30 -77.31 -71.29
C ALA A 832 9.22 -77.57 -72.37
N ALA A 833 8.12 -76.81 -72.35
CA ALA A 833 7.07 -76.89 -73.36
C ALA A 833 7.55 -76.39 -74.74
N TYR A 834 8.41 -75.38 -74.76
CA TYR A 834 9.11 -74.91 -75.95
C TYR A 834 10.04 -76.00 -76.54
N GLU A 835 10.86 -76.64 -75.71
CA GLU A 835 11.78 -77.70 -76.14
C GLU A 835 11.04 -78.92 -76.72
N ASP A 836 9.92 -79.33 -76.11
CA ASP A 836 9.01 -80.38 -76.61
C ASP A 836 8.36 -79.98 -77.96
N ALA A 837 7.85 -78.76 -78.08
CA ALA A 837 7.21 -78.27 -79.29
C ALA A 837 8.18 -78.16 -80.49
N VAL A 838 9.41 -77.68 -80.26
CA VAL A 838 10.49 -77.67 -81.26
C VAL A 838 10.89 -79.09 -81.67
N THR A 839 10.99 -80.01 -80.71
CA THR A 839 11.30 -81.43 -80.98
C THR A 839 10.24 -82.08 -81.88
N LYS A 840 8.95 -81.84 -81.62
CA LYS A 840 7.84 -82.34 -82.43
C LYS A 840 7.86 -81.80 -83.85
N ALA A 841 8.09 -80.51 -84.02
CA ALA A 841 8.19 -79.88 -85.34
C ALA A 841 9.40 -80.39 -86.15
N GLY A 842 10.56 -80.53 -85.50
CA GLY A 842 11.75 -81.11 -86.11
C GLY A 842 11.53 -82.54 -86.60
N ALA A 843 10.79 -83.36 -85.85
CA ALA A 843 10.44 -84.72 -86.27
C ALA A 843 9.53 -84.75 -87.53
N ALA A 844 8.60 -83.80 -87.66
CA ALA A 844 7.75 -83.68 -88.85
C ALA A 844 8.54 -83.19 -90.09
N LEU A 845 9.44 -82.20 -89.91
CA LEU A 845 10.35 -81.75 -90.96
C LEU A 845 11.30 -82.87 -91.44
N LEU A 846 11.76 -83.73 -90.52
CA LEU A 846 12.62 -84.87 -90.87
C LEU A 846 11.88 -85.91 -91.72
N LYS A 847 10.56 -86.13 -91.53
CA LYS A 847 9.76 -86.95 -92.45
C LYS A 847 9.77 -86.36 -93.87
N TYR A 848 9.58 -85.04 -94.00
CA TYR A 848 9.61 -84.38 -95.30
C TYR A 848 10.96 -84.58 -96.01
N GLN A 849 12.08 -84.47 -95.30
CA GLN A 849 13.41 -84.70 -95.88
C GLN A 849 13.59 -86.16 -96.37
N ASN A 850 13.09 -87.14 -95.62
CA ASN A 850 13.16 -88.55 -96.00
C ASN A 850 12.23 -88.91 -97.19
N ALA A 851 11.12 -88.19 -97.35
CA ALA A 851 10.17 -88.38 -98.46
C ALA A 851 10.77 -88.16 -99.86
N ALA A 852 11.90 -87.45 -99.95
CA ALA A 852 12.67 -87.30 -101.20
C ALA A 852 13.26 -88.62 -101.72
N THR A 853 13.31 -89.68 -100.90
CA THR A 853 13.80 -91.01 -101.28
C THR A 853 12.72 -92.10 -101.26
N ASP A 854 11.57 -91.85 -100.64
CA ASP A 854 10.39 -92.72 -100.67
C ASP A 854 9.08 -91.90 -100.60
N PRO A 855 8.31 -91.82 -101.71
CA PRO A 855 7.03 -91.10 -101.74
C PRO A 855 5.99 -91.60 -100.72
N ALA A 856 6.10 -92.83 -100.23
CA ALA A 856 5.17 -93.36 -99.22
C ALA A 856 5.37 -92.73 -97.83
N ASN A 857 6.48 -92.02 -97.61
CA ASN A 857 6.81 -91.33 -96.36
C ASN A 857 6.56 -89.80 -96.40
N GLN A 858 5.87 -89.28 -97.42
CA GLN A 858 5.53 -87.86 -97.49
C GLN A 858 4.55 -87.47 -96.35
N PRO A 859 4.87 -86.46 -95.52
CA PRO A 859 3.98 -86.05 -94.43
C PRO A 859 2.66 -85.50 -94.97
N THR A 860 1.57 -85.81 -94.27
CA THR A 860 0.23 -85.34 -94.60
C THR A 860 0.07 -83.84 -94.33
N GLN A 861 -0.90 -83.19 -94.99
CA GLN A 861 -1.22 -81.78 -94.71
C GLN A 861 -1.54 -81.56 -93.22
N GLN A 862 -2.18 -82.53 -92.56
CA GLN A 862 -2.44 -82.46 -91.12
C GLN A 862 -1.14 -82.42 -90.31
N GLU A 863 -0.15 -83.28 -90.59
CA GLU A 863 1.15 -83.25 -89.90
C GLU A 863 1.93 -81.96 -90.17
N LEU A 864 1.78 -81.36 -91.35
CA LEU A 864 2.35 -80.05 -91.68
C LEU A 864 1.67 -78.92 -90.91
N ASP A 865 0.34 -78.93 -90.81
CA ASP A 865 -0.43 -77.95 -90.03
C ASP A 865 -0.18 -78.11 -88.52
N GLU A 866 -0.06 -79.34 -88.01
CA GLU A 866 0.31 -79.65 -86.62
C GLU A 866 1.75 -79.19 -86.30
N ALA A 867 2.71 -79.41 -87.20
CA ALA A 867 4.09 -78.91 -87.04
C ALA A 867 4.13 -77.37 -87.02
N LYS A 868 3.38 -76.72 -87.92
CA LYS A 868 3.23 -75.25 -87.93
C LYS A 868 2.60 -74.72 -86.64
N ALA A 869 1.57 -75.40 -86.13
CA ALA A 869 0.92 -75.04 -84.87
C ALA A 869 1.84 -75.24 -83.65
N ALA A 870 2.64 -76.32 -83.62
CA ALA A 870 3.64 -76.55 -82.57
C ALA A 870 4.72 -75.45 -82.56
N LEU A 871 5.23 -75.05 -83.73
CA LEU A 871 6.17 -73.94 -83.87
C LEU A 871 5.55 -72.62 -83.40
N GLN A 872 4.32 -72.29 -83.83
CA GLN A 872 3.64 -71.08 -83.36
C GLN A 872 3.45 -71.09 -81.83
N ALA A 873 3.07 -72.22 -81.24
CA ALA A 873 2.95 -72.35 -79.78
C ALA A 873 4.29 -72.16 -79.05
N ALA A 874 5.40 -72.66 -79.60
CA ALA A 874 6.74 -72.40 -79.08
C ALA A 874 7.10 -70.90 -79.16
N ARG A 875 6.74 -70.21 -80.24
CA ARG A 875 6.92 -68.74 -80.35
C ARG A 875 6.08 -67.97 -79.34
N ASP A 876 4.80 -68.33 -79.19
CA ASP A 876 3.86 -67.71 -78.26
C ASP A 876 4.25 -67.92 -76.78
N LEU A 877 5.04 -68.97 -76.48
CA LEU A 877 5.69 -69.15 -75.17
C LEU A 877 6.84 -68.16 -74.97
N VAL A 878 7.74 -68.03 -75.94
CA VAL A 878 8.93 -67.15 -75.86
C VAL A 878 8.57 -65.67 -75.87
N ASP A 879 7.59 -65.23 -76.66
CA ASP A 879 7.23 -63.81 -76.80
C ASP A 879 6.75 -63.17 -75.47
N LYS A 880 6.26 -63.97 -74.51
CA LYS A 880 5.92 -63.51 -73.15
C LYS A 880 7.13 -62.98 -72.36
N TYR A 881 8.35 -63.35 -72.77
CA TYR A 881 9.61 -63.03 -72.11
C TYR A 881 10.42 -61.99 -72.92
N ALA A 882 9.79 -61.32 -73.90
CA ALA A 882 10.38 -60.18 -74.59
C ALA A 882 10.77 -59.06 -73.60
N THR A 883 11.93 -58.45 -73.84
CA THR A 883 12.55 -57.49 -72.92
C THR A 883 11.63 -56.29 -72.63
N ASP A 884 11.35 -56.06 -71.36
CA ASP A 884 10.53 -54.96 -70.85
C ASP A 884 11.40 -53.76 -70.50
N THR A 885 11.37 -52.74 -71.36
CA THR A 885 12.14 -51.50 -71.21
C THR A 885 11.45 -50.42 -70.37
N ARG A 886 10.22 -50.64 -69.88
CA ARG A 886 9.37 -49.57 -69.32
C ARG A 886 9.95 -48.87 -68.10
N LYS A 887 10.62 -49.61 -67.19
CA LYS A 887 11.23 -49.01 -66.00
C LYS A 887 12.44 -48.14 -66.35
N LEU A 888 13.30 -48.64 -67.25
CA LEU A 888 14.44 -47.88 -67.79
C LEU A 888 13.96 -46.62 -68.54
N GLN A 889 12.85 -46.71 -69.28
CA GLN A 889 12.19 -45.54 -69.88
C GLN A 889 11.79 -44.52 -68.80
N ASN A 890 11.09 -44.93 -67.74
CA ASN A 890 10.68 -44.03 -66.66
C ASN A 890 11.87 -43.37 -65.94
N ALA A 891 12.96 -44.12 -65.71
CA ALA A 891 14.19 -43.60 -65.12
C ALA A 891 14.88 -42.56 -66.01
N LEU A 892 14.80 -42.73 -67.34
CA LEU A 892 15.36 -41.80 -68.33
C LEU A 892 14.46 -40.59 -68.58
N ASP A 893 13.13 -40.75 -68.58
CA ASP A 893 12.17 -39.64 -68.65
C ASP A 893 12.26 -38.72 -67.41
N ASN A 894 12.78 -39.22 -66.29
CA ASN A 894 13.04 -38.43 -65.07
C ASN A 894 14.36 -37.61 -65.13
N GLU A 895 15.22 -37.80 -66.14
CA GLU A 895 16.54 -37.13 -66.24
C GLU A 895 16.46 -35.62 -66.01
N LYS A 896 15.48 -34.98 -66.65
CA LYS A 896 15.32 -33.53 -66.57
C LYS A 896 14.90 -33.06 -65.17
N ALA A 897 14.12 -33.86 -64.44
CA ALA A 897 13.74 -33.56 -63.06
C ALA A 897 14.96 -33.65 -62.14
N THR A 898 15.68 -34.78 -62.17
CA THR A 898 16.89 -34.98 -61.37
C THR A 898 17.94 -33.91 -61.66
N LYS A 899 18.15 -33.53 -62.94
CA LYS A 899 19.10 -32.47 -63.34
C LYS A 899 18.67 -31.04 -62.99
N ALA A 900 17.37 -30.80 -62.80
CA ALA A 900 16.83 -29.51 -62.37
C ALA A 900 16.58 -29.43 -60.85
N GLY A 901 16.93 -30.48 -60.10
CA GLY A 901 16.92 -30.50 -58.64
C GLY A 901 18.21 -29.94 -58.03
N PRO A 902 18.15 -29.40 -56.80
CA PRO A 902 19.28 -28.72 -56.16
C PRO A 902 20.48 -29.65 -55.91
N ALA A 903 20.25 -30.95 -55.69
CA ALA A 903 21.33 -31.93 -55.50
C ALA A 903 22.25 -32.03 -56.73
N TYR A 904 21.68 -32.06 -57.94
CA TYR A 904 22.46 -32.04 -59.18
C TYR A 904 23.08 -30.66 -59.44
N ALA A 905 22.37 -29.57 -59.12
CA ALA A 905 22.91 -28.21 -59.26
C ALA A 905 24.14 -27.98 -58.36
N ASN A 906 24.06 -28.36 -57.08
CA ASN A 906 25.18 -28.34 -56.14
C ASN A 906 26.33 -29.26 -56.60
N ALA A 907 26.02 -30.40 -57.22
CA ALA A 907 27.02 -31.32 -57.75
C ALA A 907 27.68 -30.84 -59.07
N ALA A 908 26.99 -30.01 -59.85
CA ALA A 908 27.52 -29.38 -61.05
C ALA A 908 28.33 -28.10 -60.76
N ALA A 909 27.98 -27.34 -59.72
CA ALA A 909 28.67 -26.15 -59.24
C ALA A 909 29.03 -26.26 -57.74
N PRO A 910 29.91 -27.21 -57.34
CA PRO A 910 30.19 -27.49 -55.94
C PRO A 910 30.94 -26.34 -55.26
N ALA A 911 30.29 -25.77 -54.24
CA ALA A 911 30.74 -24.62 -53.47
C ALA A 911 30.62 -24.81 -51.95
N TYR A 912 30.61 -26.06 -51.47
CA TYR A 912 30.54 -26.40 -50.04
C TYR A 912 31.72 -25.81 -49.25
N VAL A 913 31.43 -25.38 -48.03
CA VAL A 913 32.44 -24.92 -47.06
C VAL A 913 32.52 -25.82 -45.83
N ASP A 914 33.69 -25.83 -45.21
CA ASP A 914 33.96 -26.47 -43.93
C ASP A 914 33.40 -25.64 -42.75
N LYS A 915 33.54 -26.20 -41.55
CA LYS A 915 33.16 -25.56 -40.27
C LYS A 915 33.83 -24.19 -39.99
N ASP A 916 34.90 -23.85 -40.70
CA ASP A 916 35.64 -22.58 -40.56
C ASP A 916 35.33 -21.60 -41.72
N GLY A 917 34.38 -21.94 -42.60
CA GLY A 917 33.96 -21.12 -43.74
C GLY A 917 34.89 -21.18 -44.96
N LYS A 918 35.76 -22.20 -45.07
CA LYS A 918 36.68 -22.39 -46.21
C LYS A 918 36.18 -23.49 -47.15
N PRO A 919 36.51 -23.50 -48.45
CA PRO A 919 36.03 -24.54 -49.37
C PRO A 919 36.39 -25.97 -48.93
N ASP A 920 35.39 -26.83 -48.78
CA ASP A 920 35.57 -28.26 -48.46
C ASP A 920 36.04 -29.01 -49.71
N ALA A 921 37.35 -29.17 -49.86
CA ALA A 921 37.95 -29.75 -51.05
C ALA A 921 37.51 -31.20 -51.33
N GLU A 922 37.17 -31.98 -50.29
CA GLU A 922 36.77 -33.38 -50.44
C GLU A 922 35.30 -33.49 -50.80
N LYS A 923 34.40 -32.82 -50.05
CA LYS A 923 32.95 -32.82 -50.38
C LYS A 923 32.70 -32.22 -51.77
N ASN A 924 33.42 -31.16 -52.16
CA ASN A 924 33.30 -30.57 -53.49
C ASN A 924 33.79 -31.50 -54.61
N LYS A 925 34.82 -32.33 -54.35
CA LYS A 925 35.27 -33.37 -55.30
C LYS A 925 34.22 -34.48 -55.43
N GLN A 926 33.76 -35.04 -54.31
CA GLN A 926 32.77 -36.13 -54.29
C GLN A 926 31.46 -35.73 -54.99
N ALA A 927 31.02 -34.48 -54.80
CA ALA A 927 29.85 -33.93 -55.48
C ALA A 927 30.00 -33.98 -57.01
N LYS A 928 31.15 -33.51 -57.53
CA LYS A 928 31.44 -33.57 -58.96
C LYS A 928 31.48 -35.01 -59.48
N ASP A 929 32.16 -35.90 -58.78
CA ASP A 929 32.28 -37.32 -59.16
C ASP A 929 30.89 -37.98 -59.25
N ALA A 930 29.96 -37.66 -58.34
CA ALA A 930 28.58 -38.14 -58.38
C ALA A 930 27.78 -37.61 -59.59
N LYS A 931 27.93 -36.33 -59.94
CA LYS A 931 27.31 -35.72 -61.12
C LYS A 931 27.89 -36.26 -62.44
N ASP A 932 29.17 -36.59 -62.49
CA ASP A 932 29.78 -37.26 -63.66
C ASP A 932 29.37 -38.75 -63.75
N ALA A 933 29.16 -39.43 -62.62
CA ALA A 933 28.61 -40.78 -62.58
C ALA A 933 27.14 -40.84 -63.06
N TYR A 934 26.30 -39.90 -62.64
CA TYR A 934 24.89 -39.82 -63.07
C TYR A 934 24.75 -39.57 -64.58
N ASP A 935 25.49 -38.59 -65.12
CA ASP A 935 25.51 -38.33 -66.57
C ASP A 935 25.94 -39.57 -67.37
N LYS A 936 26.95 -40.30 -66.89
CA LYS A 936 27.39 -41.54 -67.52
C LYS A 936 26.32 -42.63 -67.47
N ALA A 937 25.68 -42.84 -66.31
CA ALA A 937 24.64 -43.86 -66.15
C ALA A 937 23.45 -43.62 -67.09
N VAL A 938 22.99 -42.36 -67.19
CA VAL A 938 21.93 -41.96 -68.13
C VAL A 938 22.37 -42.13 -69.58
N ALA A 939 23.61 -41.76 -69.93
CA ALA A 939 24.14 -41.92 -71.28
C ALA A 939 24.30 -43.40 -71.70
N ASP A 940 24.63 -44.29 -70.77
CA ASP A 940 24.69 -45.73 -71.02
C ASP A 940 23.29 -46.37 -71.06
N GLY A 941 22.37 -45.96 -70.18
CA GLY A 941 20.98 -46.41 -70.21
C GLY A 941 20.26 -46.07 -71.52
N LYS A 942 20.52 -44.90 -72.12
CA LYS A 942 20.01 -44.55 -73.45
C LYS A 942 20.51 -45.46 -74.57
N LYS A 943 21.73 -46.01 -74.45
CA LYS A 943 22.26 -47.00 -75.42
C LYS A 943 21.56 -48.35 -75.28
N VAL A 944 21.30 -48.79 -74.05
CA VAL A 944 20.57 -50.03 -73.77
C VAL A 944 19.11 -49.93 -74.25
N LEU A 945 18.43 -48.83 -73.94
CA LEU A 945 17.05 -48.56 -74.40
C LEU A 945 16.93 -48.52 -75.94
N ALA A 946 17.97 -48.05 -76.64
CA ALA A 946 17.99 -47.99 -78.10
C ALA A 946 18.44 -49.31 -78.78
N ASN A 947 18.89 -50.32 -78.02
CA ASN A 947 19.36 -51.59 -78.55
C ASN A 947 18.20 -52.61 -78.66
N PRO A 948 17.71 -52.96 -79.87
CA PRO A 948 16.64 -53.93 -80.04
C PRO A 948 17.06 -55.37 -79.71
N GLN A 949 18.33 -55.63 -79.38
CA GLN A 949 18.84 -56.93 -78.92
C GLN A 949 19.21 -56.96 -77.43
N ALA A 950 18.86 -55.92 -76.65
CA ALA A 950 19.10 -55.91 -75.20
C ALA A 950 18.31 -57.02 -74.49
N THR A 951 18.99 -57.72 -73.60
CA THR A 951 18.41 -58.68 -72.64
C THR A 951 17.79 -57.95 -71.44
N GLN A 952 16.94 -58.65 -70.68
CA GLN A 952 16.37 -58.08 -69.45
C GLN A 952 17.45 -57.79 -68.41
N ALA A 953 18.50 -58.60 -68.30
CA ALA A 953 19.62 -58.36 -67.39
C ALA A 953 20.36 -57.04 -67.70
N GLU A 954 20.55 -56.70 -68.98
CA GLU A 954 21.16 -55.42 -69.38
C GLU A 954 20.26 -54.22 -69.07
N VAL A 955 18.94 -54.36 -69.26
CA VAL A 955 17.94 -53.32 -68.92
C VAL A 955 17.84 -53.11 -67.41
N ASP A 956 17.71 -54.19 -66.62
CA ASP A 956 17.66 -54.14 -65.16
C ASP A 956 18.97 -53.56 -64.58
N ALA A 957 20.13 -53.89 -65.16
CA ALA A 957 21.42 -53.33 -64.76
C ALA A 957 21.54 -51.84 -65.10
N ALA A 958 21.03 -51.39 -66.25
CA ALA A 958 21.01 -49.98 -66.63
C ALA A 958 20.05 -49.15 -65.76
N GLU A 959 18.86 -49.67 -65.47
CA GLU A 959 17.92 -49.08 -64.51
C GLU A 959 18.59 -48.91 -63.14
N LYS A 960 19.21 -49.98 -62.62
CA LYS A 960 19.92 -49.94 -61.34
C LYS A 960 21.08 -48.95 -61.35
N ALA A 961 21.87 -48.88 -62.43
CA ALA A 961 22.99 -47.94 -62.52
C ALA A 961 22.53 -46.46 -62.46
N ILE A 962 21.38 -46.13 -63.06
CA ILE A 962 20.80 -44.79 -62.95
C ILE A 962 20.30 -44.54 -61.51
N ALA A 963 19.60 -45.50 -60.90
CA ALA A 963 19.10 -45.38 -59.54
C ALA A 963 20.22 -45.28 -58.48
N ASP A 964 21.30 -46.06 -58.62
CA ASP A 964 22.48 -45.99 -57.76
C ASP A 964 23.18 -44.63 -57.89
N ALA A 965 23.27 -44.08 -59.11
CA ALA A 965 23.89 -42.77 -59.34
C ALA A 965 23.00 -41.60 -58.89
N GLU A 966 21.67 -41.71 -59.00
CA GLU A 966 20.73 -40.73 -58.41
C GLU A 966 20.83 -40.75 -56.87
N ALA A 967 20.90 -41.93 -56.25
CA ALA A 967 21.16 -42.05 -54.82
C ALA A 967 22.53 -41.45 -54.43
N GLY A 968 23.53 -41.55 -55.31
CA GLY A 968 24.83 -40.91 -55.17
C GLY A 968 24.79 -39.37 -55.18
N LEU A 969 23.74 -38.74 -55.72
CA LEU A 969 23.54 -37.28 -55.65
C LEU A 969 22.93 -36.83 -54.31
N ALA A 970 22.21 -37.70 -53.59
CA ALA A 970 21.46 -37.33 -52.38
C ALA A 970 22.32 -36.69 -51.25
N PRO A 971 23.59 -37.09 -50.99
CA PRO A 971 24.46 -36.42 -50.02
C PRO A 971 24.80 -34.95 -50.35
N PHE A 972 24.43 -34.49 -51.55
CA PHE A 972 24.65 -33.14 -52.08
C PHE A 972 23.35 -32.34 -52.19
N ALA A 973 22.24 -32.82 -51.60
CA ALA A 973 21.05 -32.00 -51.37
C ALA A 973 21.38 -30.76 -50.50
N THR A 974 20.57 -29.71 -50.64
CA THR A 974 20.74 -28.44 -49.93
C THR A 974 20.26 -28.57 -48.46
N ASP A 975 21.16 -28.40 -47.50
CA ASP A 975 20.81 -28.30 -46.07
C ASP A 975 20.44 -26.86 -45.72
N ALA A 976 19.14 -26.61 -45.59
CA ALA A 976 18.57 -25.34 -45.17
C ALA A 976 18.27 -25.24 -43.66
N SER A 977 18.62 -26.24 -42.85
CA SER A 977 18.22 -26.34 -41.43
C SER A 977 18.68 -25.14 -40.59
N GLN A 978 19.91 -24.66 -40.79
CA GLN A 978 20.45 -23.51 -40.09
C GLN A 978 19.76 -22.20 -40.49
N LEU A 979 19.36 -22.06 -41.76
CA LEU A 979 18.60 -20.90 -42.25
C LEU A 979 17.17 -20.90 -41.72
N ALA A 980 16.50 -22.05 -41.74
CA ALA A 980 15.16 -22.23 -41.17
C ALA A 980 15.15 -21.86 -39.67
N LYS A 981 16.12 -22.39 -38.90
CA LYS A 981 16.29 -22.02 -37.49
C LYS A 981 16.50 -20.52 -37.31
N LYS A 982 17.36 -19.89 -38.13
CA LYS A 982 17.67 -18.46 -38.01
C LYS A 982 16.47 -17.56 -38.35
N VAL A 983 15.68 -17.93 -39.35
CA VAL A 983 14.42 -17.24 -39.68
C VAL A 983 13.38 -17.40 -38.56
N GLY A 984 13.34 -18.54 -37.85
CA GLY A 984 12.49 -18.71 -36.66
C GLY A 984 12.92 -17.86 -35.45
N GLU A 985 14.23 -17.68 -35.26
CA GLU A 985 14.81 -16.81 -34.21
C GLU A 985 14.49 -15.31 -34.42
N ALA A 986 14.16 -14.88 -35.64
CA ALA A 986 13.86 -13.50 -35.99
C ALA A 986 12.84 -12.82 -35.05
N SER A 987 11.77 -13.53 -34.68
CA SER A 987 10.72 -12.97 -33.80
C SER A 987 11.20 -12.73 -32.37
N ALA A 988 12.28 -13.39 -31.92
CA ALA A 988 12.94 -13.10 -30.65
C ALA A 988 13.94 -11.94 -30.80
N PHE A 989 14.65 -11.86 -31.92
CA PHE A 989 15.55 -10.74 -32.23
C PHE A 989 14.80 -9.39 -32.28
N GLU A 990 13.63 -9.35 -32.90
CA GLU A 990 12.78 -8.14 -32.96
C GLU A 990 12.23 -7.69 -31.59
N GLN A 991 12.34 -8.51 -30.55
CA GLN A 991 11.98 -8.16 -29.17
C GLN A 991 13.19 -7.74 -28.32
N THR A 992 14.39 -7.65 -28.90
CA THR A 992 15.59 -7.17 -28.18
C THR A 992 15.59 -5.64 -28.00
N PRO A 993 16.20 -5.13 -26.91
CA PRO A 993 16.40 -3.69 -26.75
C PRO A 993 17.17 -3.04 -27.91
N ALA A 994 18.14 -3.75 -28.50
CA ALA A 994 18.91 -3.22 -29.63
C ALA A 994 18.04 -2.97 -30.86
N TYR A 995 17.12 -3.88 -31.19
CA TYR A 995 16.14 -3.65 -32.27
C TYR A 995 15.17 -2.51 -31.93
N ALA A 996 14.67 -2.45 -30.70
CA ALA A 996 13.80 -1.36 -30.24
C ALA A 996 14.51 0.02 -30.31
N ASN A 997 15.79 0.08 -29.91
CA ASN A 997 16.63 1.26 -30.02
C ASN A 997 16.82 1.66 -31.50
N ALA A 998 17.14 0.72 -32.39
CA ALA A 998 17.29 0.96 -33.83
C ALA A 998 15.99 1.49 -34.48
N VAL A 999 14.83 0.95 -34.11
CA VAL A 999 13.50 1.42 -34.56
C VAL A 999 13.19 2.83 -34.04
N ALA A 1000 13.64 3.18 -32.82
CA ALA A 1000 13.52 4.53 -32.28
C ALA A 1000 14.49 5.53 -32.93
N SER A 1001 15.69 5.09 -33.33
CA SER A 1001 16.71 5.88 -34.03
C SER A 1001 16.34 6.16 -35.49
N LYS A 1002 15.33 7.01 -35.70
CA LYS A 1002 14.89 7.47 -37.03
C LYS A 1002 15.79 8.55 -37.61
N ASN A 1003 16.42 8.24 -38.74
CA ASN A 1003 17.18 9.20 -39.53
C ASN A 1003 16.25 10.03 -40.44
N GLY A 1004 15.46 10.92 -39.83
CA GLY A 1004 14.50 11.79 -40.50
C GLY A 1004 13.09 11.20 -40.58
N MET A 1005 12.38 11.41 -41.70
CA MET A 1005 11.00 10.94 -41.89
C MET A 1005 10.89 9.44 -42.23
N GLY A 1006 12.01 8.77 -42.50
CA GLY A 1006 12.06 7.37 -42.94
C GLY A 1006 12.19 6.34 -41.80
N GLU A 1007 12.12 5.08 -42.18
CA GLU A 1007 12.57 3.95 -41.36
C GLU A 1007 14.10 3.99 -41.18
N ASN A 1008 14.60 3.42 -40.08
CA ASN A 1008 16.03 3.22 -39.87
C ASN A 1008 16.62 2.28 -40.95
N ALA A 1009 17.76 2.67 -41.53
CA ALA A 1009 18.34 1.97 -42.68
C ALA A 1009 18.76 0.52 -42.38
N ASP A 1010 19.16 0.23 -41.14
CA ASP A 1010 19.64 -1.09 -40.72
C ASP A 1010 18.47 -2.01 -40.37
N VAL A 1011 17.40 -1.46 -39.77
CA VAL A 1011 16.11 -2.17 -39.61
C VAL A 1011 15.54 -2.56 -40.98
N ALA A 1012 15.61 -1.66 -41.96
CA ALA A 1012 15.18 -1.93 -43.33
C ALA A 1012 16.07 -2.99 -44.03
N ALA A 1013 17.38 -2.97 -43.77
CA ALA A 1013 18.31 -3.98 -44.27
C ALA A 1013 18.05 -5.36 -43.65
N TYR A 1014 17.83 -5.44 -42.33
CA TYR A 1014 17.45 -6.65 -41.61
C TYR A 1014 16.16 -7.26 -42.16
N LYS A 1015 15.08 -6.47 -42.31
CA LYS A 1015 13.83 -6.95 -42.90
C LYS A 1015 14.04 -7.49 -44.31
N LYS A 1016 14.84 -6.80 -45.14
CA LYS A 1016 15.16 -7.26 -46.49
C LYS A 1016 15.96 -8.57 -46.49
N ALA A 1017 16.89 -8.75 -45.56
CA ALA A 1017 17.63 -10.01 -45.41
C ALA A 1017 16.72 -11.15 -44.92
N LEU A 1018 15.79 -10.86 -44.00
CA LEU A 1018 14.80 -11.82 -43.49
C LEU A 1018 13.83 -12.27 -44.60
N GLU A 1019 13.33 -11.36 -45.44
CA GLU A 1019 12.50 -11.73 -46.59
C GLU A 1019 13.28 -12.49 -47.66
N ALA A 1020 14.55 -12.16 -47.91
CA ALA A 1020 15.41 -12.93 -48.80
C ALA A 1020 15.67 -14.36 -48.25
N ALA A 1021 15.88 -14.50 -46.94
CA ALA A 1021 16.01 -15.79 -46.28
C ALA A 1021 14.73 -16.63 -46.39
N LYS A 1022 13.54 -16.03 -46.18
CA LYS A 1022 12.25 -16.69 -46.43
C LYS A 1022 12.09 -17.12 -47.89
N ALA A 1023 12.49 -16.30 -48.86
CA ALA A 1023 12.42 -16.65 -50.28
C ALA A 1023 13.31 -17.85 -50.65
N VAL A 1024 14.52 -17.94 -50.10
CA VAL A 1024 15.40 -19.11 -50.25
C VAL A 1024 14.83 -20.35 -49.53
N LEU A 1025 14.19 -20.16 -48.37
CA LEU A 1025 13.45 -21.24 -47.68
C LEU A 1025 12.19 -21.69 -48.44
N ALA A 1026 11.58 -20.84 -49.26
CA ALA A 1026 10.49 -21.21 -50.17
C ALA A 1026 10.99 -21.96 -51.41
N ASP A 1027 12.09 -21.51 -52.04
CA ASP A 1027 12.54 -22.02 -53.34
C ASP A 1027 12.96 -23.50 -53.30
N PRO A 1028 12.29 -24.42 -54.02
CA PRO A 1028 12.66 -25.84 -54.09
C PRO A 1028 14.01 -26.08 -54.79
N LYS A 1029 14.51 -25.12 -55.57
CA LYS A 1029 15.74 -25.23 -56.38
C LYS A 1029 16.94 -24.48 -55.78
N ALA A 1030 16.78 -23.89 -54.60
CA ALA A 1030 17.85 -23.19 -53.88
C ALA A 1030 19.09 -24.08 -53.71
N THR A 1031 20.25 -23.56 -54.12
CA THR A 1031 21.54 -24.22 -53.91
C THR A 1031 22.04 -24.04 -52.47
N GLN A 1032 23.04 -24.80 -52.06
CA GLN A 1032 23.70 -24.57 -50.77
C GLN A 1032 24.29 -23.14 -50.70
N ALA A 1033 24.80 -22.61 -51.81
CA ALA A 1033 25.36 -21.27 -51.86
C ALA A 1033 24.29 -20.18 -51.62
N ASP A 1034 23.06 -20.37 -52.08
CA ASP A 1034 21.94 -19.45 -51.82
C ASP A 1034 21.56 -19.46 -50.33
N VAL A 1035 21.51 -20.64 -49.72
CA VAL A 1035 21.25 -20.83 -48.29
C VAL A 1035 22.34 -20.20 -47.43
N ASP A 1036 23.60 -20.53 -47.69
CA ASP A 1036 24.76 -20.06 -46.92
C ASP A 1036 24.88 -18.54 -47.01
N LYS A 1037 24.62 -17.97 -48.21
CA LYS A 1037 24.57 -16.53 -48.42
C LYS A 1037 23.42 -15.87 -47.64
N ALA A 1038 22.19 -16.38 -47.74
CA ALA A 1038 21.05 -15.80 -47.03
C ALA A 1038 21.21 -15.90 -45.50
N LEU A 1039 21.79 -16.99 -45.01
CA LEU A 1039 22.14 -17.19 -43.60
C LEU A 1039 23.20 -16.19 -43.14
N LYS A 1040 24.18 -15.88 -43.99
CA LYS A 1040 25.19 -14.85 -43.70
C LYS A 1040 24.59 -13.44 -43.72
N ASP A 1041 23.86 -13.07 -44.77
CA ASP A 1041 23.25 -11.74 -44.92
C ASP A 1041 22.33 -11.40 -43.74
N LEU A 1042 21.56 -12.37 -43.24
CA LEU A 1042 20.69 -12.21 -42.08
C LEU A 1042 21.47 -12.07 -40.76
N LYS A 1043 22.52 -12.89 -40.55
CA LYS A 1043 23.41 -12.77 -39.38
C LYS A 1043 24.15 -11.42 -39.36
N ASP A 1044 24.73 -11.01 -40.48
CA ASP A 1044 25.43 -9.72 -40.62
C ASP A 1044 24.53 -8.54 -40.24
N ALA A 1045 23.24 -8.59 -40.61
CA ALA A 1045 22.27 -7.53 -40.29
C ALA A 1045 21.87 -7.52 -38.80
N GLU A 1046 21.65 -8.68 -38.18
CA GLU A 1046 21.38 -8.79 -36.74
C GLU A 1046 22.57 -8.35 -35.89
N ASP A 1047 23.78 -8.80 -36.23
CA ASP A 1047 25.03 -8.43 -35.56
C ASP A 1047 25.28 -6.91 -35.68
N LYS A 1048 24.98 -6.32 -36.84
CA LYS A 1048 25.09 -4.87 -37.05
C LYS A 1048 24.15 -4.10 -36.12
N ILE A 1049 22.86 -4.44 -36.09
CA ILE A 1049 21.89 -3.79 -35.21
C ILE A 1049 22.28 -3.95 -33.73
N THR A 1050 22.69 -5.15 -33.33
CA THR A 1050 23.14 -5.46 -31.96
C THR A 1050 24.33 -4.60 -31.53
N LYS A 1051 25.24 -4.31 -32.46
CA LYS A 1051 26.49 -3.57 -32.22
C LYS A 1051 26.34 -2.05 -32.30
N GLU A 1052 25.48 -1.54 -33.19
CA GLU A 1052 25.35 -0.09 -33.44
C GLU A 1052 24.24 0.57 -32.60
N TYR A 1053 23.28 -0.19 -32.06
CA TYR A 1053 22.17 0.33 -31.22
C TYR A 1053 22.08 -0.28 -29.79
N PRO A 1054 23.20 -0.53 -29.07
CA PRO A 1054 23.15 -1.07 -27.71
C PRO A 1054 22.52 -0.06 -26.72
N THR A 1055 21.95 -0.55 -25.63
CA THR A 1055 21.54 0.29 -24.50
C THR A 1055 22.78 0.71 -23.68
N ASP A 1056 23.14 1.98 -23.73
CA ASP A 1056 24.20 2.61 -22.92
C ASP A 1056 23.67 2.99 -21.53
N SER A 1057 23.89 2.09 -20.57
CA SER A 1057 23.59 2.29 -19.15
C SER A 1057 24.62 3.16 -18.41
N SER A 1058 25.80 3.44 -18.98
CA SER A 1058 26.97 3.94 -18.23
C SER A 1058 26.72 5.26 -17.50
N LYS A 1059 25.96 6.17 -18.11
CA LYS A 1059 25.59 7.46 -17.53
C LYS A 1059 24.62 7.31 -16.35
N LEU A 1060 23.70 6.34 -16.44
CA LEU A 1060 22.77 6.00 -15.36
C LEU A 1060 23.48 5.26 -14.22
N GLU A 1061 24.46 4.40 -14.52
CA GLU A 1061 25.31 3.75 -13.51
C GLU A 1061 26.15 4.77 -12.74
N ALA A 1062 26.77 5.73 -13.42
CA ALA A 1062 27.56 6.79 -12.80
C ALA A 1062 26.70 7.71 -11.91
N GLU A 1063 25.50 8.10 -12.38
CA GLU A 1063 24.57 8.90 -11.58
C GLU A 1063 24.00 8.11 -10.41
N ALA A 1064 23.61 6.85 -10.62
CA ALA A 1064 23.12 5.97 -9.56
C ALA A 1064 24.19 5.67 -8.50
N LYS A 1065 25.47 5.58 -8.91
CA LYS A 1065 26.59 5.50 -7.97
C LYS A 1065 26.75 6.78 -7.17
N THR A 1066 26.74 7.94 -7.83
CA THR A 1066 26.86 9.26 -7.16
C THR A 1066 25.72 9.46 -6.15
N ALA A 1067 24.48 9.20 -6.55
CA ALA A 1067 23.32 9.21 -5.66
C ALA A 1067 23.44 8.19 -4.52
N ALA A 1068 23.90 6.96 -4.78
CA ALA A 1068 24.10 5.95 -3.75
C ALA A 1068 25.22 6.29 -2.75
N ASP A 1069 26.22 7.07 -3.17
CA ASP A 1069 27.31 7.53 -2.30
C ASP A 1069 26.89 8.77 -1.49
N ILE A 1070 26.14 9.72 -2.08
CA ILE A 1070 25.48 10.83 -1.35
C ILE A 1070 24.54 10.30 -0.25
N GLN A 1071 23.72 9.29 -0.57
CA GLN A 1071 22.72 8.72 0.36
C GLN A 1071 23.32 7.97 1.57
N LYS A 1072 24.65 7.78 1.63
CA LYS A 1072 25.36 7.23 2.79
C LYS A 1072 25.83 8.32 3.77
N GLY A 1073 26.00 9.55 3.28
CA GLY A 1073 26.54 10.67 4.05
C GLY A 1073 25.60 11.08 5.19
N ASP A 1074 26.17 11.52 6.31
CA ASP A 1074 25.37 11.93 7.46
C ASP A 1074 24.50 13.16 7.15
N GLU A 1075 24.96 14.07 6.28
CA GLU A 1075 24.14 15.17 5.77
C GLU A 1075 22.84 14.71 5.06
N PHE A 1076 22.85 13.54 4.41
CA PHE A 1076 21.63 12.97 3.83
C PHE A 1076 20.70 12.35 4.88
N LYS A 1077 21.24 11.79 5.97
CA LYS A 1077 20.44 11.35 7.13
C LYS A 1077 19.81 12.54 7.85
N ASP A 1078 20.58 13.61 8.05
CA ASP A 1078 20.12 14.86 8.66
C ASP A 1078 19.05 15.51 7.78
N ALA A 1079 19.21 15.48 6.46
CA ALA A 1079 18.19 15.95 5.51
C ALA A 1079 16.92 15.08 5.52
N LEU A 1080 17.02 13.76 5.70
CA LEU A 1080 15.85 12.90 5.94
C LEU A 1080 15.14 13.20 7.29
N GLY A 1081 15.88 13.70 8.28
CA GLY A 1081 15.35 14.09 9.60
C GLY A 1081 14.80 15.53 9.68
N ASN A 1082 15.12 16.39 8.71
CA ASN A 1082 14.75 17.80 8.71
C ASN A 1082 13.50 18.08 7.85
N GLU A 1083 12.49 18.74 8.41
CA GLU A 1083 11.18 18.88 7.77
C GLU A 1083 11.17 19.67 6.45
N HIS A 1084 12.15 20.55 6.22
CA HIS A 1084 12.27 21.33 4.97
C HIS A 1084 12.95 20.56 3.84
N THR A 1085 13.66 19.47 4.16
CA THR A 1085 14.48 18.72 3.18
C THR A 1085 14.07 17.25 3.03
N LYS A 1086 13.34 16.67 4.00
CA LYS A 1086 13.00 15.23 4.03
C LYS A 1086 12.27 14.72 2.79
N ASP A 1087 11.39 15.52 2.19
CA ASP A 1087 10.60 15.09 1.04
C ASP A 1087 11.43 15.08 -0.25
N ALA A 1088 12.35 16.04 -0.42
CA ALA A 1088 13.31 16.03 -1.52
C ALA A 1088 14.35 14.90 -1.35
N ALA A 1089 14.80 14.64 -0.11
CA ALA A 1089 15.66 13.51 0.20
C ALA A 1089 14.96 12.17 -0.11
N LYS A 1090 13.71 11.97 0.33
CA LYS A 1090 12.90 10.78 -0.04
C LYS A 1090 12.67 10.66 -1.55
N ALA A 1091 12.42 11.77 -2.26
CA ALA A 1091 12.29 11.75 -3.71
C ALA A 1091 13.57 11.25 -4.39
N TYR A 1092 14.75 11.73 -3.97
CA TYR A 1092 16.04 11.27 -4.49
C TYR A 1092 16.37 9.82 -4.09
N GLN A 1093 15.97 9.39 -2.89
CA GLN A 1093 16.08 8.00 -2.45
C GLN A 1093 15.27 7.07 -3.36
N ASN A 1094 14.00 7.37 -3.60
CA ASN A 1094 13.16 6.55 -4.46
C ASN A 1094 13.62 6.64 -5.93
N ALA A 1095 14.00 7.82 -6.44
CA ALA A 1095 14.51 7.96 -7.81
C ALA A 1095 15.74 7.07 -8.06
N LEU A 1096 16.63 6.92 -7.07
CA LEU A 1096 17.75 5.97 -7.14
C LEU A 1096 17.27 4.51 -7.19
N VAL A 1097 16.17 4.18 -6.50
CA VAL A 1097 15.57 2.85 -6.56
C VAL A 1097 15.00 2.56 -7.96
N ALA A 1098 14.35 3.52 -8.63
CA ALA A 1098 13.96 3.36 -10.04
C ALA A 1098 15.17 3.21 -10.97
N ALA A 1099 16.20 4.04 -10.81
CA ALA A 1099 17.44 3.92 -11.57
C ALA A 1099 18.03 2.51 -11.44
N LYS A 1100 18.11 1.96 -10.22
CA LYS A 1100 18.56 0.58 -9.97
C LYS A 1100 17.63 -0.48 -10.58
N ALA A 1101 16.32 -0.27 -10.58
CA ALA A 1101 15.37 -1.17 -11.23
C ALA A 1101 15.53 -1.21 -12.76
N VAL A 1102 15.79 -0.05 -13.39
CA VAL A 1102 16.08 0.04 -14.83
C VAL A 1102 17.46 -0.57 -15.15
N LEU A 1103 18.49 -0.31 -14.33
CA LEU A 1103 19.80 -0.95 -14.47
C LEU A 1103 19.76 -2.48 -14.26
N GLY A 1104 18.81 -2.99 -13.46
CA GLY A 1104 18.56 -4.42 -13.31
C GLY A 1104 17.74 -5.05 -14.44
N ASN A 1105 17.06 -4.25 -15.25
CA ASN A 1105 16.20 -4.72 -16.33
C ASN A 1105 17.00 -4.97 -17.62
N LYS A 1106 17.27 -6.24 -17.94
CA LYS A 1106 17.93 -6.65 -19.18
C LYS A 1106 17.18 -6.27 -20.46
N ASN A 1107 15.89 -5.97 -20.36
CA ASN A 1107 15.03 -5.56 -21.47
C ASN A 1107 14.85 -4.02 -21.53
N ALA A 1108 15.62 -3.23 -20.78
CA ALA A 1108 15.54 -1.77 -20.81
C ALA A 1108 16.05 -1.21 -22.15
N THR A 1109 15.24 -0.35 -22.77
CA THR A 1109 15.63 0.45 -23.94
C THR A 1109 16.49 1.64 -23.53
N GLN A 1110 17.14 2.29 -24.50
CA GLN A 1110 17.82 3.56 -24.24
C GLN A 1110 16.84 4.62 -23.72
N ALA A 1111 15.57 4.58 -24.15
CA ALA A 1111 14.55 5.52 -23.68
C ALA A 1111 14.22 5.33 -22.19
N ASP A 1112 14.22 4.08 -21.70
CA ASP A 1112 14.02 3.79 -20.27
C ASP A 1112 15.21 4.28 -19.43
N VAL A 1113 16.43 4.07 -19.93
CA VAL A 1113 17.68 4.50 -19.29
C VAL A 1113 17.80 6.02 -19.26
N ASP A 1114 17.58 6.70 -20.39
CA ASP A 1114 17.63 8.16 -20.51
C ASP A 1114 16.55 8.81 -19.64
N LYS A 1115 15.35 8.21 -19.56
CA LYS A 1115 14.30 8.68 -18.65
C LYS A 1115 14.72 8.52 -17.19
N ALA A 1116 15.18 7.33 -16.77
CA ALA A 1116 15.61 7.10 -15.39
C ALA A 1116 16.79 7.99 -14.98
N LEU A 1117 17.71 8.28 -15.92
CA LEU A 1117 18.80 9.23 -15.72
C LEU A 1117 18.30 10.66 -15.53
N LYS A 1118 17.32 11.09 -16.34
CA LYS A 1118 16.69 12.41 -16.22
C LYS A 1118 15.91 12.54 -14.91
N ASP A 1119 15.12 11.53 -14.54
CA ASP A 1119 14.34 11.52 -13.29
C ASP A 1119 15.27 11.57 -12.07
N LEU A 1120 16.34 10.76 -12.06
CA LEU A 1120 17.33 10.72 -10.99
C LEU A 1120 18.07 12.05 -10.82
N LYS A 1121 18.49 12.68 -11.93
CA LYS A 1121 19.12 14.01 -11.91
C LYS A 1121 18.16 15.08 -11.39
N ALA A 1122 16.92 15.12 -11.90
CA ALA A 1122 15.92 16.09 -11.46
C ALA A 1122 15.63 15.96 -9.94
N ALA A 1123 15.56 14.73 -9.41
CA ALA A 1123 15.41 14.50 -7.98
C ALA A 1123 16.65 14.90 -7.18
N GLY A 1124 17.86 14.65 -7.71
CA GLY A 1124 19.13 15.04 -7.09
C GLY A 1124 19.36 16.55 -7.06
N ASP A 1125 18.96 17.26 -8.10
CA ASP A 1125 19.02 18.72 -8.15
C ASP A 1125 17.95 19.34 -7.24
N THR A 1126 16.73 18.79 -7.22
CA THR A 1126 15.69 19.18 -6.24
C THR A 1126 16.17 18.99 -4.79
N TYR A 1127 16.96 17.95 -4.52
CA TYR A 1127 17.58 17.72 -3.21
C TYR A 1127 18.66 18.77 -2.87
N LYS A 1128 19.52 19.16 -3.83
CA LYS A 1128 20.50 20.25 -3.66
C LYS A 1128 19.81 21.60 -3.39
N ASP A 1129 18.75 21.92 -4.13
CA ASP A 1129 17.97 23.16 -3.94
C ASP A 1129 17.33 23.22 -2.55
N ALA A 1130 16.90 22.07 -2.01
CA ALA A 1130 16.39 21.96 -0.65
C ALA A 1130 17.50 22.20 0.41
N LEU A 1131 18.70 21.63 0.21
CA LEU A 1131 19.86 21.89 1.07
C LEU A 1131 20.30 23.37 1.00
N ALA A 1132 20.29 23.98 -0.17
CA ALA A 1132 20.67 25.38 -0.36
C ALA A 1132 19.72 26.32 0.40
N LYS A 1133 18.39 26.13 0.28
CA LYS A 1133 17.40 26.92 1.04
C LYS A 1133 17.54 26.74 2.55
N LYS A 1134 17.84 25.52 3.02
CA LYS A 1134 18.19 25.24 4.42
C LYS A 1134 19.46 26.00 4.89
N ALA A 1135 20.36 26.35 3.98
CA ALA A 1135 21.51 27.20 4.29
C ALA A 1135 21.15 28.70 4.25
N ASP A 1136 20.36 29.14 3.27
CA ASP A 1136 19.89 30.54 3.17
C ASP A 1136 19.02 30.94 4.36
N ASP A 1137 18.06 30.10 4.77
CA ASP A 1137 17.22 30.32 5.96
C ASP A 1137 18.05 30.34 7.27
N ALA A 1138 19.21 29.67 7.28
CA ALA A 1138 20.16 29.70 8.40
C ALA A 1138 21.11 30.92 8.34
N ASN A 1139 21.29 31.53 7.17
CA ASN A 1139 22.18 32.68 6.96
C ASN A 1139 21.42 34.02 7.01
N ALA A 1140 20.13 34.04 6.71
CA ALA A 1140 19.23 35.18 6.90
C ALA A 1140 19.12 35.67 8.37
N GLY A 1141 19.62 34.87 9.33
CA GLY A 1141 19.83 35.29 10.72
C GLY A 1141 21.11 36.11 10.97
N LYS A 1142 21.88 36.47 9.93
CA LYS A 1142 23.07 37.31 10.00
C LYS A 1142 23.27 38.17 8.75
N ASP A 1143 22.72 39.38 8.75
CA ASP A 1143 23.53 40.50 8.29
C ASP A 1143 23.14 41.81 9.01
N ASP A 1144 24.13 42.40 9.65
CA ASP A 1144 24.02 43.65 10.40
C ASP A 1144 25.43 44.29 10.44
N THR A 1145 26.01 44.66 9.29
CA THR A 1145 26.97 45.77 9.21
C THR A 1145 27.24 46.33 7.80
N GLU A 1146 27.63 47.60 7.79
CA GLU A 1146 27.87 48.53 6.68
C GLU A 1146 28.94 48.11 5.65
N GLY A 1147 28.78 48.51 4.37
CA GLY A 1147 29.82 48.43 3.34
C GLY A 1147 29.54 49.31 2.12
N LYS A 1148 30.55 50.08 1.65
CA LYS A 1148 30.45 51.08 0.55
C LYS A 1148 31.58 50.88 -0.47
N SER A 1149 31.58 51.66 -1.57
CA SER A 1149 32.54 51.68 -2.72
C SER A 1149 32.15 50.70 -3.83
N GLU A 1150 31.89 51.06 -5.10
CA GLU A 1150 32.49 51.99 -6.08
C GLU A 1150 33.61 51.38 -6.95
N GLY A 1151 33.54 51.67 -8.27
CA GLY A 1151 34.48 51.31 -9.34
C GLY A 1151 34.14 50.02 -10.12
N GLU A 1152 34.39 49.86 -11.42
CA GLU A 1152 34.52 50.73 -12.62
C GLU A 1152 34.95 49.82 -13.81
N GLY A 1153 34.82 50.27 -15.07
CA GLY A 1153 35.31 49.58 -16.28
C GLY A 1153 34.28 48.65 -16.96
N ASN A 1154 33.65 49.00 -18.08
CA ASN A 1154 34.16 49.20 -19.47
C ASN A 1154 34.76 47.92 -20.10
N GLY A 1155 34.34 47.50 -21.30
CA GLY A 1155 33.27 48.06 -22.15
C GLY A 1155 33.25 47.51 -23.58
N GLU A 1156 32.33 48.04 -24.39
CA GLU A 1156 32.24 47.97 -25.87
C GLU A 1156 32.04 46.58 -26.54
N GLY A 1157 31.27 46.45 -27.62
CA GLY A 1157 30.43 47.44 -28.31
C GLY A 1157 29.87 46.93 -29.66
N THR A 1158 29.03 47.75 -30.32
CA THR A 1158 28.45 47.57 -31.67
C THR A 1158 27.42 46.43 -31.85
N SER A 1159 26.34 46.56 -32.66
CA SER A 1159 25.70 47.74 -33.25
C SER A 1159 24.27 47.45 -33.79
N GLN A 1160 23.31 48.31 -33.47
CA GLN A 1160 22.09 48.58 -34.27
C GLN A 1160 22.43 49.59 -35.41
N PRO A 1161 21.56 49.91 -36.41
CA PRO A 1161 20.08 49.91 -36.47
C PRO A 1161 19.49 49.13 -37.69
N GLY A 1162 18.19 49.10 -38.02
CA GLY A 1162 16.94 49.57 -37.39
C GLY A 1162 15.79 49.68 -38.44
N GLY A 1163 14.52 49.72 -38.04
CA GLY A 1163 13.38 49.83 -38.98
C GLY A 1163 11.99 49.97 -38.33
N ASN A 1164 11.12 50.81 -38.90
CA ASN A 1164 9.77 51.15 -38.41
C ASN A 1164 8.66 50.33 -39.13
N GLY A 1165 7.51 50.07 -38.48
CA GLY A 1165 6.31 49.57 -39.19
C GLY A 1165 5.12 49.07 -38.33
N LYS A 1166 4.15 49.95 -38.05
CA LYS A 1166 2.92 49.73 -37.26
C LYS A 1166 1.93 48.66 -37.82
N SER A 1167 1.20 47.99 -36.91
CA SER A 1167 -0.24 47.58 -37.02
C SER A 1167 -0.67 46.52 -38.08
N GLU A 1168 -1.75 45.71 -37.94
CA GLU A 1168 -2.82 45.58 -36.92
C GLU A 1168 -3.20 44.10 -36.55
N THR A 1169 -3.68 43.92 -35.29
CA THR A 1169 -4.70 42.97 -34.78
C THR A 1169 -4.77 41.45 -35.09
N ARG A 1170 -4.80 40.67 -33.97
CA ARG A 1170 -5.70 39.53 -33.63
C ARG A 1170 -5.54 38.18 -34.39
N HIS A 1171 -5.74 37.00 -33.77
CA HIS A 1171 -6.23 36.64 -32.41
C HIS A 1171 -5.66 35.29 -31.91
N THR A 1172 -5.44 35.14 -30.60
CA THR A 1172 -5.22 33.87 -29.83
C THR A 1172 -3.97 33.05 -30.18
N VAL A 1173 -3.34 32.26 -29.29
CA VAL A 1173 -3.80 31.54 -28.07
C VAL A 1173 -3.01 31.98 -26.80
N LYS A 1174 -3.56 31.70 -25.61
CA LYS A 1174 -2.91 31.98 -24.31
C LYS A 1174 -1.93 30.88 -23.88
N THR A 1175 -0.92 31.28 -23.11
CA THR A 1175 0.00 30.45 -22.32
C THR A 1175 -0.69 29.68 -21.19
N GLU A 1176 -0.13 28.52 -20.81
CA GLU A 1176 0.18 28.18 -19.41
C GLU A 1176 1.28 27.09 -19.34
N GLN A 1177 1.83 26.80 -18.16
CA GLN A 1177 3.17 26.21 -17.98
C GLN A 1177 3.17 24.82 -17.29
N ASN A 1178 4.17 23.99 -17.62
CA ASN A 1178 4.83 23.00 -16.72
C ASN A 1178 3.97 21.84 -16.11
N THR A 1179 4.50 20.69 -15.64
CA THR A 1179 5.87 20.12 -15.62
C THR A 1179 5.87 18.57 -15.54
N ASN A 1180 6.97 17.94 -15.99
CA ASN A 1180 7.63 16.70 -15.51
C ASN A 1180 6.86 15.60 -14.72
N ALA A 1181 6.69 14.45 -15.37
CA ALA A 1181 7.26 13.14 -15.01
C ALA A 1181 7.43 12.67 -13.52
N LYS A 1182 6.42 11.94 -13.01
CA LYS A 1182 6.41 10.48 -12.70
C LYS A 1182 7.43 9.80 -11.73
N LEU A 1183 6.88 9.14 -10.67
CA LEU A 1183 7.36 7.94 -9.92
C LEU A 1183 8.62 8.10 -9.00
N PRO A 1184 9.05 7.13 -8.12
CA PRO A 1184 8.81 5.66 -8.09
C PRO A 1184 8.69 4.89 -6.71
N ALA A 1185 8.88 3.54 -6.76
CA ALA A 1185 8.79 2.46 -5.74
C ALA A 1185 10.01 2.35 -4.74
N THR A 1186 10.21 1.38 -3.80
CA THR A 1186 9.86 -0.07 -3.64
C THR A 1186 9.58 -0.54 -2.18
N GLY A 1187 9.31 -1.85 -1.97
CA GLY A 1187 9.39 -2.56 -0.66
C GLY A 1187 10.83 -2.91 -0.23
N THR A 1188 11.14 -3.83 0.71
CA THR A 1188 10.41 -4.91 1.43
C THR A 1188 11.05 -5.17 2.84
N SER A 1189 10.43 -5.82 3.85
CA SER A 1189 10.54 -7.28 4.14
C SER A 1189 10.16 -7.64 5.62
N ALA A 1190 9.85 -8.92 5.92
CA ALA A 1190 9.94 -9.65 7.22
C ALA A 1190 8.97 -9.29 8.40
N LEU A 1191 8.60 -10.18 9.37
CA LEU A 1191 8.56 -11.67 9.50
C LEU A 1191 7.74 -12.09 10.77
N PHE A 1192 7.38 -13.39 10.90
CA PHE A 1192 6.71 -14.19 11.99
C PHE A 1192 5.21 -14.53 11.74
N LEU A 1193 4.78 -15.81 11.58
CA LEU A 1193 4.78 -17.03 12.44
C LEU A 1193 3.62 -17.01 13.48
N LEU A 1194 2.75 -18.03 13.66
CA LEU A 1194 2.61 -19.45 13.22
C LEU A 1194 1.15 -19.72 12.70
N ALA A 1195 0.59 -20.91 12.37
CA ALA A 1195 0.92 -22.34 12.59
C ALA A 1195 0.37 -23.30 11.48
N THR A 1196 0.31 -24.61 11.75
CA THR A 1196 -0.21 -25.75 10.93
C THR A 1196 -1.58 -26.28 11.43
N GLY A 1197 -2.37 -27.14 10.77
CA GLY A 1197 -2.30 -27.96 9.52
C GLY A 1197 -3.74 -28.50 9.21
N ALA A 1198 -4.07 -29.63 8.54
CA ALA A 1198 -3.40 -30.71 7.77
C ALA A 1198 -4.51 -31.46 6.95
N LEU A 1199 -4.40 -31.76 5.63
CA LEU A 1199 -3.80 -32.93 4.92
C LEU A 1199 -4.65 -34.25 4.87
N VAL A 1200 -4.72 -34.89 3.67
CA VAL A 1200 -5.19 -36.28 3.34
C VAL A 1200 -6.73 -36.55 3.29
N THR A 1201 -7.37 -37.24 2.31
CA THR A 1201 -7.11 -37.66 0.89
C THR A 1201 -8.41 -38.14 0.17
N ALA A 1202 -8.43 -38.08 -1.18
CA ALA A 1202 -9.00 -39.05 -2.15
C ALA A 1202 -10.54 -39.26 -2.30
N GLY A 1203 -10.93 -39.78 -3.48
CA GLY A 1203 -12.22 -40.42 -3.76
C GLY A 1203 -13.09 -39.72 -4.83
N GLY A 1204 -13.44 -40.40 -5.92
CA GLY A 1204 -14.35 -39.90 -6.97
C GLY A 1204 -15.50 -40.88 -7.28
N VAL A 1205 -16.11 -40.72 -8.48
CA VAL A 1205 -17.18 -41.57 -9.08
C VAL A 1205 -18.65 -41.18 -8.78
N ALA A 1206 -19.10 -40.16 -9.52
CA ALA A 1206 -20.18 -40.25 -10.54
C ALA A 1206 -21.70 -40.36 -10.21
N LEU A 1207 -22.48 -39.79 -11.16
CA LEU A 1207 -23.86 -40.09 -11.60
C LEU A 1207 -25.13 -39.57 -10.85
N ARG A 1208 -25.74 -38.56 -11.50
CA ARG A 1208 -27.18 -38.42 -11.88
C ARG A 1208 -28.26 -37.92 -10.89
N LEU A 1209 -28.78 -36.75 -11.28
CA LEU A 1209 -30.20 -36.42 -11.52
C LEU A 1209 -31.19 -36.22 -10.35
N SER A 1210 -31.27 -34.95 -9.93
CA SER A 1210 -32.50 -34.12 -9.89
C SER A 1210 -33.70 -34.51 -9.00
N ARG A 1211 -34.08 -33.59 -8.09
CA ARG A 1211 -35.36 -32.83 -8.15
C ARG A 1211 -35.50 -31.76 -7.04
N LYS A 1212 -36.12 -30.63 -7.41
CA LYS A 1212 -36.87 -29.61 -6.62
C LYS A 1212 -36.33 -29.10 -5.26
N ALA A 1213 -36.10 -27.78 -5.21
CA ALA A 1213 -36.70 -26.76 -4.32
C ALA A 1213 -37.20 -27.16 -2.89
N ALA A 1214 -37.08 -26.32 -1.84
CA ALA A 1214 -37.21 -24.86 -1.86
C ALA A 1214 -36.73 -24.11 -0.58
N SER A 1215 -36.54 -22.78 -0.73
CA SER A 1215 -36.70 -21.72 0.29
C SER A 1215 -35.64 -21.50 1.39
N ARG A 1216 -35.32 -20.21 1.62
CA ARG A 1216 -34.60 -19.58 2.75
C ARG A 1216 -33.11 -19.94 2.89
N ASN A 1217 -32.18 -19.00 3.09
CA ASN A 1217 -32.27 -17.52 3.15
C ASN A 1217 -31.49 -16.89 1.99
#